data_AF-A0A0F0G094-F1
#
_entry.id   AF-A0A0F0G094-F1
#
_cell.length_a   1.000
_cell.length_b   1.000
_cell.length_c   1.000
_cell.angle_alpha   90.00
_cell.angle_beta   90.00
_cell.angle_gamma   90.00
#
_symmetry.space_group_name_H-M   'P 1'
#
loop_
_entity.id
_entity.type
_entity.pdbx_description
1 polymer ?
#
loop_
_entity_poly.entity_id
_entity_poly.type
_entity_poly.pdbx_seq_one_letter_code
_entity_poly.pdbx_strand_id
1 'polypeptide(L)'
;MPRPTVVVTRPAGQSRQLTEALSAAGLDVLGFPLLAIGPAADDAPLRAALAQLADFALVVFVSPNAVAFALDALAQVQDKPVPQWPESVPVAVVGPASVAALAERGIAAPACRVIAPAGCTTGHEADNGDAANGGEGAEARFDSEALWQQLEAQLDAGALQGRQVLIIRGNGGRDWLAERLRRAGAEVRAVEAYQRSVPAPGSMQWQAVRDGLKPGAPPQAWLLTSSEAVRNLDEMARQALSPQELACLRQVQCIAPHARIAEQAQALGFSHLLRAAPGDDGLLAACRQWAQAHAGPPEPMPAPPVAPAPVPAVAPPPVLAPDPLINPPPATSTKVDRVTQDNTAPPASSPPPAAGAPLPVRGTPRINPWWVLLLLLILAIGGGFWWLQQRVDHLTQELARRQQSNDALVQETRVLSRNAQETVKELQAKVGALDGQVGEARDKQAALEQVYQDLMRNRDDWEIAEIQQLLTNAGQQLQLTGNVQVALAALQSADTRLARTDKPQYNLLRRAIARDVARMKAVPDTDLTGAAIKLDEAINQIDTLPLLSSERMLERSEADARKSDAKVEVAEKAEKADKAETAAKPATGKGARNAAKAEPAPAGNTVGKWFGGLWASVRDELMQVIRIRRVDDAQALLLTGDQGWFLRENVKLRLLNARLALLSRNEPVFRNDLAAAQAMLGRYFDTKSRRVQAALTLLKQAQAGAVTVQLPTMAESLGALQALKKE
;
A
#
# COMPACT_ATOMS: atom_id res chain seq x y z
N MET A 1 14.85 30.40 5.19
CA MET A 1 14.77 29.37 4.13
C MET A 1 13.58 28.47 4.40
N PRO A 2 12.89 27.92 3.38
CA PRO A 2 11.77 27.02 3.62
C PRO A 2 12.28 25.73 4.30
N ARG A 3 11.52 25.20 5.25
CA ARG A 3 11.93 24.04 6.05
C ARG A 3 11.93 22.76 5.19
N PRO A 4 12.93 21.88 5.34
CA PRO A 4 12.93 20.58 4.67
C PRO A 4 11.72 19.75 5.13
N THR A 5 11.05 19.13 4.17
CA THR A 5 9.83 18.33 4.39
C THR A 5 10.12 16.85 4.27
N VAL A 6 9.67 16.05 5.24
CA VAL A 6 9.75 14.59 5.22
C VAL A 6 8.36 13.99 5.00
N VAL A 7 8.22 13.20 3.94
CA VAL A 7 7.00 12.46 3.62
C VAL A 7 7.05 11.10 4.32
N VAL A 8 6.15 10.89 5.28
CA VAL A 8 6.06 9.66 6.07
C VAL A 8 5.05 8.73 5.42
N THR A 9 5.50 7.55 4.99
CA THR A 9 4.67 6.60 4.23
C THR A 9 4.11 5.42 5.02
N ARG A 10 4.45 5.32 6.30
CA ARG A 10 3.94 4.29 7.20
C ARG A 10 2.41 4.40 7.37
N PRO A 11 1.73 3.29 7.74
CA PRO A 11 0.31 3.35 8.12
C PRO A 11 0.07 4.40 9.21
N ALA A 12 -1.03 5.15 9.11
CA ALA A 12 -1.31 6.31 9.97
C ALA A 12 -1.28 6.01 11.48
N GLY A 13 -1.69 4.80 11.89
CA GLY A 13 -1.65 4.38 13.30
C GLY A 13 -0.25 4.04 13.83
N GLN A 14 0.75 3.88 12.96
CA GLN A 14 2.11 3.44 13.30
C GLN A 14 3.17 4.53 13.06
N SER A 15 2.75 5.72 12.63
CA SER A 15 3.66 6.83 12.29
C SER A 15 3.70 7.93 13.34
N ARG A 16 2.84 7.92 14.36
CA ARG A 16 2.68 9.03 15.32
C ARG A 16 4.00 9.39 16.02
N GLN A 17 4.63 8.43 16.69
CA GLN A 17 5.87 8.66 17.45
C GLN A 17 7.00 9.18 16.55
N LEU A 18 7.17 8.59 15.36
CA LEU A 18 8.15 9.05 14.38
C LEU A 18 7.84 10.46 13.86
N THR A 19 6.57 10.76 13.59
CA THR A 19 6.13 12.08 13.11
C THR A 19 6.39 13.16 14.16
N GLU A 20 6.05 12.90 15.42
CA GLU A 20 6.33 13.79 16.55
C GLU A 20 7.84 14.01 16.72
N ALA A 21 8.65 12.96 16.63
CA ALA A 21 10.11 13.05 16.75
C ALA A 21 10.75 13.85 15.58
N LEU A 22 10.23 13.71 14.36
CA LEU A 22 10.65 14.48 13.19
C LEU A 22 10.27 15.96 13.34
N SER A 23 9.04 16.26 13.76
CA SER A 23 8.60 17.63 14.03
C SER A 23 9.40 18.29 15.16
N ALA A 24 9.68 17.56 16.24
CA ALA A 24 10.54 18.03 17.32
C ALA A 24 11.99 18.30 16.87
N ALA A 25 12.45 17.62 15.80
CA ALA A 25 13.74 17.89 15.17
C ALA A 25 13.74 19.11 14.22
N GLY A 26 12.62 19.85 14.12
CA GLY A 26 12.48 21.04 13.28
C GLY A 26 12.18 20.76 11.81
N LEU A 27 11.76 19.54 11.48
CA LEU A 27 11.38 19.11 10.12
C LEU A 27 9.87 19.26 9.92
N ASP A 28 9.46 19.71 8.73
CA ASP A 28 8.05 19.65 8.35
C ASP A 28 7.71 18.21 7.97
N VAL A 29 6.53 17.72 8.39
CA VAL A 29 6.13 16.33 8.14
C VAL A 29 4.84 16.27 7.33
N LEU A 30 4.89 15.58 6.20
CA LEU A 30 3.73 15.28 5.37
C LEU A 30 3.34 13.80 5.54
N GLY A 31 2.16 13.55 6.10
CA GLY A 31 1.60 12.20 6.17
C GLY A 31 1.08 11.75 4.82
N PHE A 32 1.71 10.73 4.23
CA PHE A 32 1.27 10.11 2.97
C PHE A 32 1.30 8.57 3.09
N PRO A 33 0.38 7.97 3.87
CA PRO A 33 0.36 6.53 4.06
C PRO A 33 0.25 5.79 2.72
N LEU A 34 1.11 4.79 2.50
CA LEU A 34 1.09 3.95 1.29
C LEU A 34 0.52 2.55 1.56
N LEU A 35 0.23 2.27 2.82
CA LEU A 35 -0.37 1.03 3.32
C LEU A 35 -1.37 1.41 4.41
N ALA A 36 -2.57 0.85 4.34
CA ALA A 36 -3.55 0.90 5.42
C ALA A 36 -3.62 -0.47 6.09
N ILE A 37 -3.62 -0.47 7.43
CA ILE A 37 -3.85 -1.67 8.24
C ILE A 37 -5.24 -1.51 8.86
N GLY A 38 -6.12 -2.46 8.59
CA GLY A 38 -7.46 -2.50 9.15
C GLY A 38 -7.81 -3.89 9.68
N PRO A 39 -8.96 -4.02 10.36
CA PRO A 39 -9.48 -5.33 10.77
C PRO A 39 -9.69 -6.23 9.55
N ALA A 40 -9.56 -7.54 9.75
CA ALA A 40 -9.92 -8.51 8.72
C ALA A 40 -11.39 -8.33 8.29
N ALA A 41 -11.71 -8.59 7.02
CA ALA A 41 -13.07 -8.48 6.50
C ALA A 41 -14.05 -9.44 7.20
N ASP A 42 -13.55 -10.61 7.60
CA ASP A 42 -14.24 -11.59 8.43
C ASP A 42 -13.29 -12.05 9.55
N ASP A 43 -13.65 -11.73 10.79
CA ASP A 43 -12.91 -12.10 12.00
C ASP A 43 -13.49 -13.34 12.70
N ALA A 44 -14.58 -13.92 12.18
CA ALA A 44 -15.18 -15.12 12.76
C ALA A 44 -14.22 -16.33 12.78
N PRO A 45 -13.41 -16.61 11.74
CA PRO A 45 -12.43 -17.70 11.77
C PRO A 45 -11.36 -17.50 12.84
N LEU A 46 -10.94 -16.24 13.07
CA LEU A 46 -9.99 -15.87 14.11
C LEU A 46 -10.60 -16.11 15.49
N ARG A 47 -11.79 -15.56 15.76
CA ARG A 47 -12.47 -15.74 17.05
C ARG A 47 -12.74 -17.20 17.37
N ALA A 48 -13.15 -17.99 16.37
CA ALA A 48 -13.37 -19.42 16.53
C ALA A 48 -12.07 -20.17 16.85
N ALA A 49 -10.92 -19.76 16.29
CA ALA A 49 -9.62 -20.34 16.64
C ALA A 49 -9.17 -19.92 18.05
N LEU A 50 -9.35 -18.65 18.42
CA LEU A 50 -9.00 -18.12 19.74
C LEU A 50 -9.87 -18.72 20.86
N ALA A 51 -11.12 -19.09 20.58
CA ALA A 51 -11.97 -19.80 21.53
C ALA A 51 -11.46 -21.21 21.88
N GLN A 52 -10.67 -21.82 20.99
CA GLN A 52 -10.08 -23.15 21.13
C GLN A 52 -8.55 -23.07 21.31
N LEU A 53 -8.05 -21.94 21.85
CA LEU A 53 -6.61 -21.65 21.91
C LEU A 53 -5.80 -22.74 22.63
N ALA A 54 -6.38 -23.37 23.65
CA ALA A 54 -5.77 -24.43 24.44
C ALA A 54 -5.53 -25.75 23.67
N ASP A 55 -6.22 -25.96 22.54
CA ASP A 55 -6.11 -27.19 21.75
C ASP A 55 -4.90 -27.16 20.80
N PHE A 56 -4.34 -25.98 20.53
CA PHE A 56 -3.20 -25.82 19.65
C PHE A 56 -1.89 -26.15 20.36
N ALA A 57 -1.02 -26.89 19.67
CA ALA A 57 0.32 -27.20 20.16
C ALA A 57 1.31 -26.04 19.97
N LEU A 58 1.01 -25.10 19.07
CA LEU A 58 1.83 -23.92 18.77
C LEU A 58 0.95 -22.86 18.11
N VAL A 59 1.15 -21.59 18.48
CA VAL A 59 0.57 -20.43 17.79
C VAL A 59 1.67 -19.57 17.21
N VAL A 60 1.57 -19.24 15.92
CA VAL A 60 2.56 -18.44 15.20
C VAL A 60 1.98 -17.10 14.80
N PHE A 61 2.62 -16.01 15.20
CA PHE A 61 2.33 -14.65 14.74
C PHE A 61 3.38 -14.19 13.73
N VAL A 62 2.93 -13.85 12.52
CA VAL A 62 3.86 -13.44 11.44
C VAL A 62 4.19 -11.95 11.44
N SER A 63 3.57 -11.14 12.31
CA SER A 63 3.82 -9.69 12.39
C SER A 63 3.33 -9.12 13.73
N PRO A 64 3.82 -7.92 14.15
CA PRO A 64 3.32 -7.25 15.36
C PRO A 64 1.84 -6.85 15.23
N ASN A 65 1.35 -6.59 14.01
CA ASN A 65 -0.07 -6.36 13.78
C ASN A 65 -0.90 -7.63 14.05
N ALA A 66 -0.41 -8.80 13.65
CA ALA A 66 -1.09 -10.06 13.95
C ALA A 66 -1.24 -10.26 15.46
N VAL A 67 -0.21 -9.91 16.24
CA VAL A 67 -0.23 -9.94 17.70
C VAL A 67 -1.31 -8.98 18.23
N ALA A 68 -1.26 -7.70 17.84
CA ALA A 68 -2.19 -6.69 18.32
C ALA A 68 -3.66 -7.06 18.06
N PHE A 69 -4.02 -7.34 16.80
CA PHE A 69 -5.41 -7.66 16.42
C PHE A 69 -5.91 -8.95 17.06
N ALA A 70 -5.07 -9.98 17.16
CA ALA A 70 -5.49 -11.24 17.77
C ALA A 70 -5.64 -11.15 19.28
N LEU A 71 -4.78 -10.39 19.98
CA LEU A 71 -4.91 -10.22 21.43
C LEU A 71 -6.09 -9.34 21.79
N ASP A 72 -6.40 -8.33 20.98
CA ASP A 72 -7.64 -7.55 21.13
C ASP A 72 -8.88 -8.42 20.87
N ALA A 73 -8.84 -9.30 19.86
CA ALA A 73 -9.91 -10.27 19.62
C ALA A 73 -10.01 -11.33 20.74
N LEU A 74 -8.89 -11.75 21.32
CA LEU A 74 -8.86 -12.71 22.43
C LEU A 74 -9.50 -12.12 23.69
N ALA A 75 -9.22 -10.85 23.99
CA ALA A 75 -9.84 -10.12 25.09
C ALA A 75 -11.37 -10.09 24.94
N GLN A 76 -11.87 -9.88 23.71
CA GLN A 76 -13.31 -9.92 23.40
C GLN A 76 -13.90 -11.32 23.55
N VAL A 77 -13.22 -12.37 23.06
CA VAL A 77 -13.67 -13.76 23.18
C VAL A 77 -13.73 -14.22 24.64
N GLN A 78 -12.83 -13.73 25.49
CA GLN A 78 -12.78 -14.05 26.91
C GLN A 78 -13.67 -13.16 27.78
N ASP A 79 -14.27 -12.11 27.20
CA ASP A 79 -15.00 -11.06 27.90
C ASP A 79 -14.18 -10.44 29.06
N LYS A 80 -12.91 -10.15 28.81
CA LYS A 80 -11.96 -9.59 29.78
C LYS A 80 -11.25 -8.35 29.22
N PRO A 81 -10.92 -7.36 30.07
CA PRO A 81 -10.19 -6.17 29.64
C PRO A 81 -8.73 -6.47 29.25
N VAL A 82 -8.14 -7.54 29.81
CA VAL A 82 -6.78 -8.00 29.51
C VAL A 82 -6.87 -9.44 29.02
N PRO A 83 -6.32 -9.76 27.83
CA PRO A 83 -6.32 -11.12 27.31
C PRO A 83 -5.44 -12.01 28.18
N GLN A 84 -5.97 -13.18 28.57
CA GLN A 84 -5.21 -14.19 29.29
C GLN A 84 -4.71 -15.25 28.31
N TRP A 85 -3.39 -15.34 28.15
CA TRP A 85 -2.77 -16.37 27.33
C TRP A 85 -2.57 -17.66 28.13
N PRO A 86 -2.91 -18.85 27.60
CA PRO A 86 -2.63 -20.11 28.27
C PRO A 86 -1.13 -20.38 28.35
N GLU A 87 -0.58 -20.51 29.56
CA GLU A 87 0.85 -20.77 29.80
C GLU A 87 1.36 -22.06 29.12
N SER A 88 0.46 -23.04 28.92
CA SER A 88 0.76 -24.31 28.27
C SER A 88 0.96 -24.21 26.75
N VAL A 89 0.53 -23.12 26.12
CA VAL A 89 0.54 -22.97 24.65
C VAL A 89 1.73 -22.10 24.24
N PRO A 90 2.76 -22.68 23.59
CA PRO A 90 3.91 -21.91 23.13
C PRO A 90 3.52 -20.96 21.99
N VAL A 91 4.20 -19.81 21.95
CA VAL A 91 4.00 -18.76 20.95
C VAL A 91 5.27 -18.56 20.15
N ALA A 92 5.14 -18.47 18.82
CA ALA A 92 6.24 -18.22 17.91
C ALA A 92 6.06 -16.90 17.16
N VAL A 93 7.15 -16.14 17.01
CA VAL A 93 7.16 -14.86 16.29
C VAL A 93 8.37 -14.73 15.37
N VAL A 94 8.21 -14.02 14.26
CA VAL A 94 9.27 -13.89 13.23
C VAL A 94 10.34 -12.83 13.52
N GLY A 95 10.15 -11.94 14.49
CA GLY A 95 11.09 -10.84 14.70
C GLY A 95 10.89 -10.05 15.99
N PRO A 96 11.85 -9.15 16.32
CA PRO A 96 11.95 -8.51 17.63
C PRO A 96 10.77 -7.58 17.95
N ALA A 97 10.21 -6.89 16.95
CA ALA A 97 9.04 -6.04 17.16
C ALA A 97 7.79 -6.84 17.59
N SER A 98 7.64 -8.07 17.09
CA SER A 98 6.57 -8.96 17.52
C SER A 98 6.81 -9.50 18.93
N VAL A 99 8.07 -9.75 19.32
CA VAL A 99 8.42 -10.12 20.70
C VAL A 99 8.05 -8.99 21.67
N ALA A 100 8.42 -7.74 21.34
CA ALA A 100 8.05 -6.57 22.13
C ALA A 100 6.53 -6.43 22.26
N ALA A 101 5.79 -6.57 21.16
CA ALA A 101 4.32 -6.51 21.17
C ALA A 101 3.66 -7.60 22.03
N LEU A 102 4.26 -8.80 22.11
CA LEU A 102 3.81 -9.85 23.03
C LEU A 102 4.12 -9.51 24.48
N ALA A 103 5.33 -9.01 24.76
CA ALA A 103 5.76 -8.65 26.11
C ALA A 103 4.91 -7.51 26.71
N GLU A 104 4.54 -6.50 25.91
CA GLU A 104 3.63 -5.41 26.30
C GLU A 104 2.25 -5.92 26.76
N ARG A 105 1.84 -7.11 26.30
CA ARG A 105 0.58 -7.76 26.65
C ARG A 105 0.76 -8.89 27.66
N GLY A 106 1.92 -8.98 28.31
CA GLY A 106 2.22 -9.95 29.37
C GLY A 106 2.58 -11.34 28.87
N ILE A 107 2.81 -11.54 27.57
CA ILE A 107 3.23 -12.81 26.98
C ILE A 107 4.74 -12.78 26.82
N ALA A 108 5.46 -13.14 27.88
CA ALA A 108 6.92 -13.19 27.90
C ALA A 108 7.42 -14.35 28.78
N ALA A 109 8.69 -14.72 28.59
CA ALA A 109 9.36 -15.66 29.49
C ALA A 109 9.51 -15.04 30.90
N PRO A 110 9.44 -15.83 31.99
CA PRO A 110 9.29 -17.29 32.02
C PRO A 110 7.83 -17.79 32.00
N ALA A 111 6.84 -16.90 32.12
CA ALA A 111 5.43 -17.29 32.24
C ALA A 111 4.88 -17.98 30.97
N CYS A 112 5.31 -17.52 29.80
CA CYS A 112 4.95 -18.11 28.52
C CYS A 112 6.21 -18.50 27.74
N ARG A 113 6.17 -19.67 27.06
CA ARG A 113 7.23 -20.08 26.15
C ARG A 113 7.12 -19.30 24.83
N VAL A 114 8.01 -18.33 24.62
CA VAL A 114 8.10 -17.54 23.38
C VAL A 114 9.30 -17.99 22.54
N ILE A 115 9.05 -18.37 21.29
CA ILE A 115 10.04 -18.84 20.31
C ILE A 115 10.24 -17.74 19.26
N ALA A 116 11.47 -17.29 19.07
CA ALA A 116 11.84 -16.27 18.09
C ALA A 116 13.23 -16.54 17.51
N PRO A 117 13.57 -16.01 16.32
CA PRO A 117 14.93 -16.07 15.77
C PRO A 117 16.01 -15.59 16.74
N ALA A 118 17.22 -16.16 16.64
CA ALA A 118 18.37 -15.72 17.42
C ALA A 118 18.63 -14.21 17.25
N GLY A 119 18.94 -13.51 18.35
CA GLY A 119 19.12 -12.05 18.37
C GLY A 119 17.85 -11.24 18.64
N CYS A 120 16.68 -11.87 18.80
CA CYS A 120 15.46 -11.21 19.26
C CYS A 120 15.38 -11.15 20.81
N THR A 121 16.32 -10.49 21.49
CA THR A 121 16.30 -10.38 22.95
C THR A 121 15.62 -9.08 23.41
N THR A 122 14.59 -9.20 24.25
CA THR A 122 14.10 -8.08 25.09
C THR A 122 15.08 -7.87 26.22
N GLY A 123 15.58 -6.65 26.40
CA GLY A 123 16.70 -6.33 27.29
C GLY A 123 16.58 -6.92 28.70
N HIS A 124 17.52 -7.84 29.01
CA HIS A 124 18.14 -8.06 30.32
C HIS A 124 19.31 -9.09 30.27
N GLU A 125 19.61 -9.69 29.11
CA GLU A 125 20.75 -10.61 28.93
C GLU A 125 21.82 -10.10 27.94
N ALA A 126 21.90 -8.78 27.74
CA ALA A 126 22.95 -8.17 26.91
C ALA A 126 24.24 -7.84 27.70
N ASP A 127 24.31 -8.19 28.99
CA ASP A 127 25.41 -7.77 29.88
C ASP A 127 26.46 -8.86 30.17
N ASN A 128 26.33 -10.04 29.55
CA ASN A 128 27.40 -11.04 29.58
C ASN A 128 28.17 -11.00 28.26
N GLY A 129 29.28 -10.26 28.29
CA GLY A 129 30.20 -10.01 27.17
C GLY A 129 30.98 -11.22 26.68
N ASP A 130 30.29 -12.19 26.06
CA ASP A 130 30.91 -13.33 25.37
C ASP A 130 30.51 -13.42 23.88
N ALA A 131 30.12 -12.29 23.26
CA ALA A 131 29.89 -12.19 21.81
C ALA A 131 31.18 -11.94 20.99
N ALA A 132 32.36 -12.33 21.53
CA ALA A 132 33.65 -12.05 20.92
C ALA A 132 34.31 -13.25 20.21
N ASN A 133 33.65 -14.42 20.10
CA ASN A 133 34.22 -15.53 19.34
C ASN A 133 33.15 -16.41 18.69
N GLY A 134 32.73 -16.03 17.48
CA GLY A 134 31.84 -16.86 16.67
C GLY A 134 31.43 -16.21 15.35
N GLY A 135 32.29 -16.35 14.33
CA GLY A 135 31.92 -16.27 12.91
C GLY A 135 31.60 -14.89 12.35
N GLU A 136 32.53 -14.34 11.58
CA GLU A 136 32.27 -13.22 10.66
C GLU A 136 31.08 -13.54 9.72
N GLY A 137 30.08 -12.65 9.67
CA GLY A 137 29.28 -12.44 8.45
C GLY A 137 27.86 -12.98 8.35
N ALA A 138 27.15 -13.31 9.43
CA ALA A 138 25.71 -13.58 9.35
C ALA A 138 24.89 -12.37 9.86
N GLU A 139 24.44 -11.49 8.95
CA GLU A 139 23.41 -10.49 9.29
C GLU A 139 22.20 -11.21 9.92
N ALA A 140 21.74 -10.77 11.09
CA ALA A 140 20.59 -11.36 11.77
C ALA A 140 19.35 -11.29 10.87
N ARG A 141 18.82 -12.45 10.44
CA ARG A 141 17.64 -12.55 9.58
C ARG A 141 16.40 -12.77 10.43
N PHE A 142 15.41 -11.89 10.27
CA PHE A 142 14.13 -11.93 10.98
C PHE A 142 12.99 -12.25 9.99
N ASP A 143 12.96 -13.50 9.54
CA ASP A 143 11.96 -14.00 8.60
C ASP A 143 11.44 -15.40 9.00
N SER A 144 10.49 -15.93 8.22
CA SER A 144 9.90 -17.24 8.48
C SER A 144 10.89 -18.40 8.38
N GLU A 145 12.00 -18.24 7.64
CA GLU A 145 13.03 -19.28 7.51
C GLU A 145 13.91 -19.32 8.77
N ALA A 146 14.30 -18.16 9.28
CA ALA A 146 15.00 -18.06 10.56
C ALA A 146 14.15 -18.56 11.73
N LEU A 147 12.84 -18.29 11.71
CA LEU A 147 11.92 -18.85 12.71
C LEU A 147 11.83 -20.38 12.60
N TRP A 148 11.78 -20.92 11.38
CA TRP A 148 11.76 -22.37 11.16
C TRP A 148 12.98 -23.06 11.76
N GLN A 149 14.19 -22.50 11.59
CA GLN A 149 15.41 -23.04 12.19
C GLN A 149 15.34 -23.12 13.72
N GLN A 150 14.76 -22.11 14.37
CA GLN A 150 14.55 -22.13 15.82
C GLN A 150 13.48 -23.12 16.25
N LEU A 151 12.39 -23.23 15.49
CA LEU A 151 11.37 -24.24 15.72
C LEU A 151 11.94 -25.65 15.60
N GLU A 152 12.75 -25.92 14.57
CA GLU A 152 13.40 -27.22 14.36
C GLU A 152 14.43 -27.54 15.44
N ALA A 153 15.15 -26.54 15.95
CA ALA A 153 16.12 -26.73 17.04
C ALA A 153 15.46 -26.95 18.41
N GLN A 154 14.30 -26.34 18.66
CA GLN A 154 13.64 -26.33 19.98
C GLN A 154 12.42 -27.27 20.09
N LEU A 155 11.93 -27.82 18.99
CA LEU A 155 10.86 -28.82 18.98
C LEU A 155 11.46 -30.18 18.60
N ASP A 156 11.23 -31.19 19.43
CA ASP A 156 11.70 -32.55 19.16
C ASP A 156 11.16 -33.07 17.82
N ALA A 157 11.93 -33.93 17.16
CA ALA A 157 11.52 -34.58 15.92
C ALA A 157 10.20 -35.35 16.15
N GLY A 158 9.11 -34.89 15.56
CA GLY A 158 7.77 -35.47 15.70
C GLY A 158 6.86 -34.79 16.74
N ALA A 159 7.33 -33.76 17.47
CA ALA A 159 6.51 -33.05 18.46
C ALA A 159 5.22 -32.43 17.89
N LEU A 160 5.21 -32.13 16.59
CA LEU A 160 4.08 -31.54 15.88
C LEU A 160 3.26 -32.58 15.08
N GLN A 161 3.64 -33.85 15.08
CA GLN A 161 2.97 -34.86 14.25
C GLN A 161 1.53 -35.10 14.71
N GLY A 162 0.57 -34.86 13.82
CA GLY A 162 -0.87 -34.95 14.11
C GLY A 162 -1.40 -33.86 15.05
N ARG A 163 -0.59 -32.84 15.39
CA ARG A 163 -0.99 -31.75 16.28
C ARG A 163 -1.41 -30.51 15.49
N GLN A 164 -2.33 -29.74 16.06
CA GLN A 164 -2.81 -28.51 15.44
C GLN A 164 -1.87 -27.34 15.72
N VAL A 165 -1.54 -26.59 14.66
CA VAL A 165 -0.75 -25.37 14.72
C VAL A 165 -1.55 -24.22 14.11
N LEU A 166 -1.68 -23.13 14.86
CA LEU A 166 -2.39 -21.93 14.42
C LEU A 166 -1.39 -20.92 13.85
N ILE A 167 -1.63 -20.41 12.64
CA ILE A 167 -0.88 -19.29 12.08
C ILE A 167 -1.81 -18.09 11.97
N ILE A 168 -1.45 -17.01 12.66
CA ILE A 168 -2.18 -15.75 12.66
C ILE A 168 -1.40 -14.74 11.81
N ARG A 169 -2.07 -14.24 10.75
CA ARG A 169 -1.43 -13.41 9.72
C ARG A 169 -2.34 -12.30 9.21
N GLY A 170 -1.79 -11.45 8.35
CA GLY A 170 -2.59 -10.54 7.54
C GLY A 170 -3.10 -11.22 6.26
N ASN A 171 -3.98 -10.53 5.52
CA ASN A 171 -4.35 -10.96 4.18
C ASN A 171 -3.11 -11.06 3.26
N GLY A 172 -3.00 -12.17 2.53
CA GLY A 172 -1.85 -12.45 1.65
C GLY A 172 -0.54 -12.78 2.38
N GLY A 173 0.54 -13.02 1.63
CA GLY A 173 1.83 -13.50 2.15
C GLY A 173 2.21 -14.91 1.66
N ARG A 174 3.43 -15.36 1.96
CA ARG A 174 3.95 -16.66 1.48
C ARG A 174 3.45 -17.80 2.37
N ASP A 175 2.93 -18.87 1.77
CA ASP A 175 2.47 -20.07 2.50
C ASP A 175 3.60 -21.02 2.93
N TRP A 176 4.85 -20.64 2.66
CA TRP A 176 6.04 -21.45 2.92
C TRP A 176 6.10 -22.01 4.35
N LEU A 177 5.84 -21.19 5.38
CA LEU A 177 5.90 -21.65 6.77
C LEU A 177 4.78 -22.65 7.08
N ALA A 178 3.59 -22.42 6.54
CA ALA A 178 2.46 -23.34 6.68
C ALA A 178 2.76 -24.68 6.00
N GLU A 179 3.34 -24.66 4.80
CA GLU A 179 3.78 -25.86 4.09
C GLU A 179 4.87 -26.62 4.84
N ARG A 180 5.85 -25.92 5.43
CA ARG A 180 6.92 -26.54 6.22
C ARG A 180 6.39 -27.22 7.48
N LEU A 181 5.50 -26.56 8.21
CA LEU A 181 4.83 -27.13 9.38
C LEU A 181 3.98 -28.37 8.98
N ARG A 182 3.24 -28.31 7.86
CA ARG A 182 2.51 -29.47 7.33
C ARG A 182 3.42 -30.62 6.94
N ARG A 183 4.57 -30.35 6.32
CA ARG A 183 5.57 -31.38 5.97
C ARG A 183 6.20 -32.01 7.21
N ALA A 184 6.29 -31.29 8.32
CA ALA A 184 6.67 -31.84 9.62
C ALA A 184 5.52 -32.58 10.34
N GLY A 185 4.38 -32.78 9.67
CA GLY A 185 3.26 -33.57 10.16
C GLY A 185 2.21 -32.79 10.95
N ALA A 186 2.30 -31.45 11.01
CA ALA A 186 1.32 -30.63 11.71
C ALA A 186 0.04 -30.38 10.90
N GLU A 187 -1.09 -30.33 11.59
CA GLU A 187 -2.33 -29.80 11.03
C GLU A 187 -2.35 -28.28 11.16
N VAL A 188 -2.10 -27.57 10.06
CA VAL A 188 -1.94 -26.11 10.08
C VAL A 188 -3.23 -25.39 9.73
N ARG A 189 -3.79 -24.66 10.70
CA ARG A 189 -4.89 -23.72 10.52
C ARG A 189 -4.33 -22.30 10.39
N ALA A 190 -4.51 -21.67 9.24
CA ALA A 190 -4.12 -20.26 9.03
C ALA A 190 -5.37 -19.37 9.09
N VAL A 191 -5.29 -18.28 9.86
CA VAL A 191 -6.39 -17.31 10.02
C VAL A 191 -5.87 -15.88 9.80
N GLU A 192 -6.73 -15.04 9.24
CA GLU A 192 -6.44 -13.63 9.01
C GLU A 192 -6.92 -12.81 10.21
N ALA A 193 -6.03 -12.01 10.80
CA ALA A 193 -6.35 -11.11 11.91
C ALA A 193 -6.47 -9.65 11.48
N TYR A 194 -5.84 -9.28 10.38
CA TYR A 194 -5.89 -7.94 9.82
C TYR A 194 -5.81 -7.99 8.30
N GLN A 195 -6.21 -6.91 7.66
CA GLN A 195 -6.01 -6.72 6.24
C GLN A 195 -5.13 -5.51 5.96
N ARG A 196 -4.31 -5.65 4.92
CA ARG A 196 -3.56 -4.61 4.26
C ARG A 196 -4.32 -4.21 3.01
N SER A 197 -4.52 -2.92 2.85
CA SER A 197 -5.05 -2.33 1.63
C SER A 197 -4.20 -1.14 1.20
N VAL A 198 -4.28 -0.80 -0.07
CA VAL A 198 -3.72 0.45 -0.58
C VAL A 198 -4.70 1.56 -0.18
N PRO A 199 -4.29 2.56 0.62
CA PRO A 199 -5.16 3.69 0.92
C PRO A 199 -5.41 4.50 -0.36
N ALA A 200 -6.54 5.21 -0.42
CA ALA A 200 -6.83 6.16 -1.49
C ALA A 200 -6.47 7.58 -1.00
N PRO A 201 -5.31 8.15 -1.37
CA PRO A 201 -4.94 9.48 -0.93
C PRO A 201 -5.90 10.51 -1.53
N GLY A 202 -6.36 11.46 -0.72
CA GLY A 202 -7.28 12.51 -1.16
C GLY A 202 -6.64 13.47 -2.16
N SER A 203 -7.47 14.25 -2.86
CA SER A 203 -7.02 15.27 -3.82
C SER A 203 -6.03 16.28 -3.19
N MET A 204 -6.25 16.69 -1.95
CA MET A 204 -5.35 17.58 -1.21
C MET A 204 -3.98 16.96 -0.93
N GLN A 205 -3.89 15.66 -0.65
CA GLN A 205 -2.62 14.99 -0.39
C GLN A 205 -1.77 14.91 -1.66
N TRP A 206 -2.40 14.56 -2.79
CA TRP A 206 -1.73 14.61 -4.09
C TRP A 206 -1.34 16.04 -4.49
N GLN A 207 -2.16 17.02 -4.14
CA GLN A 207 -1.83 18.42 -4.39
C GLN A 207 -0.57 18.85 -3.60
N ALA A 208 -0.48 18.47 -2.31
CA ALA A 208 0.71 18.73 -1.50
C ALA A 208 1.98 18.07 -2.07
N VAL A 209 1.85 16.85 -2.61
CA VAL A 209 2.96 16.18 -3.31
C VAL A 209 3.34 16.96 -4.57
N ARG A 210 2.38 17.36 -5.41
CA ARG A 210 2.66 18.16 -6.62
C ARG A 210 3.32 19.49 -6.29
N ASP A 211 2.88 20.16 -5.24
CA ASP A 211 3.46 21.42 -4.79
C ASP A 211 4.92 21.26 -4.35
N GLY A 212 5.25 20.13 -3.70
CA GLY A 212 6.63 19.78 -3.34
C GLY A 212 7.53 19.38 -4.52
N LEU A 213 6.96 19.02 -5.67
CA LEU A 213 7.71 18.65 -6.89
C LEU A 213 8.01 19.86 -7.81
N LYS A 214 7.44 21.04 -7.51
CA LYS A 214 7.64 22.25 -8.33
C LYS A 214 9.07 22.80 -8.18
N PRO A 215 9.63 23.45 -9.22
CA PRO A 215 10.90 24.15 -9.11
C PRO A 215 10.86 25.23 -8.01
N GLY A 216 11.80 25.19 -7.07
CA GLY A 216 11.90 26.16 -5.96
C GLY A 216 11.07 25.83 -4.72
N ALA A 217 10.38 24.68 -4.68
CA ALA A 217 9.76 24.17 -3.45
C ALA A 217 10.82 23.76 -2.40
N PRO A 218 10.44 23.66 -1.11
CA PRO A 218 11.31 23.10 -0.08
C PRO A 218 11.79 21.70 -0.47
N PRO A 219 13.04 21.34 -0.12
CA PRO A 219 13.55 20.00 -0.35
C PRO A 219 12.69 18.97 0.37
N GLN A 220 12.36 17.88 -0.33
CA GLN A 220 11.50 16.81 0.16
C GLN A 220 12.28 15.49 0.24
N ALA A 221 12.02 14.67 1.27
CA ALA A 221 12.49 13.29 1.35
C ALA A 221 11.35 12.33 1.67
N TRP A 222 11.34 11.17 1.00
CA TRP A 222 10.35 10.10 1.20
C TRP A 222 10.91 9.00 2.09
N LEU A 223 10.27 8.78 3.24
CA LEU A 223 10.59 7.65 4.11
C LEU A 223 9.87 6.41 3.60
N LEU A 224 10.63 5.45 3.07
CA LEU A 224 10.12 4.19 2.53
C LEU A 224 10.51 3.04 3.47
N THR A 225 9.52 2.53 4.21
CA THR A 225 9.76 1.51 5.25
C THR A 225 9.32 0.10 4.86
N SER A 226 8.81 -0.10 3.63
CA SER A 226 8.39 -1.41 3.12
C SER A 226 8.51 -1.48 1.61
N SER A 227 9.06 -2.57 1.06
CA SER A 227 9.09 -2.81 -0.40
C SER A 227 7.69 -2.85 -1.01
N GLU A 228 6.66 -3.21 -0.24
CA GLU A 228 5.26 -3.17 -0.67
C GLU A 228 4.77 -1.72 -0.82
N ALA A 229 5.11 -0.84 0.14
CA ALA A 229 4.80 0.58 0.06
C ALA A 229 5.45 1.22 -1.18
N VAL A 230 6.68 0.86 -1.53
CA VAL A 230 7.35 1.38 -2.74
C VAL A 230 6.59 1.02 -4.03
N ARG A 231 6.09 -0.21 -4.13
CA ARG A 231 5.26 -0.63 -5.29
C ARG A 231 3.96 0.16 -5.35
N ASN A 232 3.28 0.30 -4.21
CA ASN A 232 2.05 1.08 -4.12
C ASN A 232 2.29 2.55 -4.51
N LEU A 233 3.43 3.14 -4.12
CA LEU A 233 3.80 4.50 -4.53
C LEU A 233 3.91 4.63 -6.05
N ASP A 234 4.66 3.75 -6.72
CA ASP A 234 4.83 3.81 -8.18
C ASP A 234 3.51 3.59 -8.92
N GLU A 235 2.69 2.63 -8.47
CA GLU A 235 1.37 2.37 -9.05
C GLU A 235 0.43 3.58 -8.92
N MET A 236 0.33 4.15 -7.71
CA MET A 236 -0.53 5.31 -7.50
C MET A 236 0.01 6.57 -8.18
N ALA A 237 1.33 6.78 -8.17
CA ALA A 237 1.96 7.92 -8.83
C ALA A 237 1.75 7.89 -10.35
N ARG A 238 1.79 6.73 -11.00
CA ARG A 238 1.47 6.61 -12.44
C ARG A 238 0.03 6.95 -12.80
N GLN A 239 -0.89 6.78 -11.86
CA GLN A 239 -2.30 7.11 -12.05
C GLN A 239 -2.59 8.58 -11.74
N ALA A 240 -1.90 9.14 -10.73
CA ALA A 240 -2.20 10.47 -10.19
C ALA A 240 -1.31 11.61 -10.72
N LEU A 241 -0.11 11.31 -11.24
CA LEU A 241 0.86 12.30 -11.70
C LEU A 241 1.06 12.25 -13.21
N SER A 242 1.39 13.41 -13.79
CA SER A 242 1.85 13.50 -15.18
C SER A 242 3.24 12.86 -15.34
N PRO A 243 3.65 12.47 -16.57
CA PRO A 243 4.97 11.86 -16.80
C PRO A 243 6.15 12.73 -16.33
N GLN A 244 6.01 14.06 -16.40
CA GLN A 244 7.04 15.00 -15.92
C GLN A 244 7.12 15.04 -14.39
N GLU A 245 5.97 15.08 -13.72
CA GLU A 245 5.91 15.02 -12.25
C GLU A 245 6.41 13.67 -11.72
N LEU A 246 6.09 12.57 -12.40
CA LEU A 246 6.61 11.24 -12.06
C LEU A 246 8.13 11.16 -12.22
N ALA A 247 8.69 11.78 -13.26
CA ALA A 247 10.14 11.88 -13.42
C ALA A 247 10.77 12.70 -12.29
N CYS A 248 10.14 13.81 -11.88
CA CYS A 248 10.59 14.60 -10.73
C CYS A 248 10.53 13.79 -9.44
N LEU A 249 9.44 13.07 -9.17
CA LEU A 249 9.28 12.22 -7.99
C LEU A 249 10.39 11.18 -7.87
N ARG A 250 10.82 10.59 -8.98
CA ARG A 250 11.94 9.62 -9.03
C ARG A 250 13.32 10.22 -8.73
N GLN A 251 13.45 11.55 -8.84
CA GLN A 251 14.64 12.29 -8.46
C GLN A 251 14.60 12.79 -7.01
N VAL A 252 13.49 12.61 -6.29
CA VAL A 252 13.41 12.99 -4.87
C VAL A 252 14.22 12.02 -4.01
N GLN A 253 14.77 12.52 -2.91
CA GLN A 253 15.49 11.68 -1.94
C GLN A 253 14.54 10.65 -1.31
N CYS A 254 14.91 9.38 -1.36
CA CYS A 254 14.27 8.30 -0.62
C CYS A 254 15.17 7.85 0.54
N ILE A 255 14.57 7.59 1.70
CA ILE A 255 15.26 7.09 2.90
C ILE A 255 14.66 5.72 3.25
N ALA A 256 15.50 4.69 3.34
CA ALA A 256 15.06 3.31 3.57
C ALA A 256 15.91 2.59 4.65
N PRO A 257 15.30 1.88 5.60
CA PRO A 257 16.01 1.22 6.70
C PRO A 257 16.67 -0.12 6.31
N HIS A 258 16.39 -0.64 5.11
CA HIS A 258 16.82 -1.97 4.69
C HIS A 258 17.18 -2.05 3.21
N ALA A 259 18.23 -2.82 2.86
CA ALA A 259 18.75 -2.97 1.50
C ALA A 259 17.67 -3.39 0.48
N ARG A 260 16.89 -4.43 0.81
CA ARG A 260 15.74 -4.88 0.00
C ARG A 260 14.73 -3.79 -0.38
N ILE A 261 14.49 -2.80 0.49
CA ILE A 261 13.58 -1.69 0.18
C ILE A 261 14.25 -0.73 -0.81
N ALA A 262 15.53 -0.45 -0.59
CA ALA A 262 16.32 0.38 -1.48
C ALA A 262 16.43 -0.24 -2.89
N GLU A 263 16.72 -1.54 -2.99
CA GLU A 263 16.75 -2.30 -4.25
C GLU A 263 15.41 -2.22 -5.00
N GLN A 264 14.29 -2.37 -4.28
CA GLN A 264 12.96 -2.26 -4.87
C GLN A 264 12.70 -0.86 -5.42
N ALA A 265 13.13 0.19 -4.72
CA ALA A 265 12.99 1.56 -5.18
C ALA A 265 13.90 1.86 -6.38
N GLN A 266 15.13 1.37 -6.38
CA GLN A 266 16.03 1.45 -7.54
C GLN A 266 15.45 0.76 -8.77
N ALA A 267 14.89 -0.44 -8.60
CA ALA A 267 14.26 -1.20 -9.69
C ALA A 267 13.05 -0.45 -10.32
N LEU A 268 12.39 0.42 -9.55
CA LEU A 268 11.28 1.26 -10.02
C LEU A 268 11.73 2.65 -10.51
N GLY A 269 13.05 2.92 -10.51
CA GLY A 269 13.66 4.11 -11.09
C GLY A 269 13.91 5.27 -10.13
N PHE A 270 13.79 5.06 -8.80
CA PHE A 270 14.21 6.07 -7.82
C PHE A 270 15.74 6.18 -7.80
N SER A 271 16.26 7.39 -8.00
CA SER A 271 17.70 7.60 -8.25
C SER A 271 18.49 7.99 -6.99
N HIS A 272 17.84 8.65 -6.03
CA HIS A 272 18.48 9.15 -4.82
C HIS A 272 18.03 8.35 -3.60
N LEU A 273 18.91 7.49 -3.06
CA LEU A 273 18.60 6.65 -1.91
C LEU A 273 19.61 6.81 -0.78
N LEU A 274 19.09 6.97 0.43
CA LEU A 274 19.85 7.03 1.68
C LEU A 274 19.46 5.82 2.53
N ARG A 275 20.43 4.97 2.84
CA ARG A 275 20.21 3.82 3.72
C ARG A 275 20.26 4.29 5.17
N ALA A 276 19.16 4.12 5.90
CA ALA A 276 19.08 4.37 7.33
C ALA A 276 19.44 3.10 8.12
N ALA A 277 19.87 3.28 9.37
CA ALA A 277 19.90 2.18 10.32
C ALA A 277 18.47 1.68 10.60
N PRO A 278 18.30 0.39 10.95
CA PRO A 278 16.98 -0.15 11.28
C PRO A 278 16.40 0.52 12.54
N GLY A 279 15.07 0.59 12.62
CA GLY A 279 14.35 1.21 13.73
C GLY A 279 14.09 2.72 13.55
N ASP A 280 13.24 3.26 14.42
CA ASP A 280 12.76 4.65 14.33
C ASP A 280 13.87 5.67 14.62
N ASP A 281 14.79 5.35 15.54
CA ASP A 281 15.96 6.17 15.84
C ASP A 281 16.90 6.28 14.63
N GLY A 282 17.11 5.17 13.91
CA GLY A 282 17.90 5.13 12.70
C GLY A 282 17.29 5.95 11.57
N LEU A 283 15.97 5.88 11.39
CA LEU A 283 15.23 6.71 10.44
C LEU A 283 15.32 8.20 10.79
N LEU A 284 15.15 8.54 12.07
CA LEU A 284 15.25 9.93 12.56
C LEU A 284 16.66 10.50 12.33
N ALA A 285 17.70 9.74 12.64
CA ALA A 285 19.09 10.14 12.42
C ALA A 285 19.37 10.41 10.92
N ALA A 286 18.91 9.53 10.03
CA ALA A 286 19.06 9.70 8.59
C ALA A 286 18.30 10.93 8.06
N CYS A 287 17.07 11.18 8.55
CA CYS A 287 16.32 12.38 8.21
C CYS A 287 17.03 13.67 8.65
N ARG A 288 17.61 13.67 9.86
CA ARG A 288 18.39 14.82 10.37
C ARG A 288 19.64 15.05 9.53
N GLN A 289 20.38 14.00 9.20
CA GLN A 289 21.56 14.08 8.35
C GLN A 289 21.22 14.65 6.96
N TRP A 290 20.15 14.15 6.34
CA TRP A 290 19.68 14.65 5.06
C TRP A 290 19.26 16.13 5.14
N ALA A 291 18.50 16.50 6.17
CA ALA A 291 18.04 17.87 6.36
C ALA A 291 19.18 18.85 6.61
N GLN A 292 20.21 18.45 7.36
CA GLN A 292 21.42 19.26 7.58
C GLN A 292 22.16 19.58 6.28
N ALA A 293 22.18 18.65 5.32
CA ALA A 293 22.79 18.89 4.01
C ALA A 293 22.03 19.93 3.16
N HIS A 294 20.77 20.22 3.51
CA HIS A 294 19.91 21.16 2.79
C HIS A 294 19.57 22.40 3.61
N ALA A 295 19.93 22.42 4.89
CA ALA A 295 19.97 23.63 5.70
C ALA A 295 21.17 24.46 5.22
N GLY A 296 20.93 25.72 4.85
CA GLY A 296 22.03 26.67 4.64
C GLY A 296 22.93 26.77 5.89
N PRO A 297 24.10 27.45 5.81
CA PRO A 297 24.99 27.60 6.95
C PRO A 297 24.18 28.06 8.17
N PRO A 298 24.45 27.51 9.36
CA PRO A 298 23.66 27.84 10.54
C PRO A 298 23.68 29.36 10.70
N GLU A 299 22.51 30.00 10.58
CA GLU A 299 22.38 31.32 11.18
C GLU A 299 22.79 31.14 12.64
N PRO A 300 23.76 31.92 13.13
CA PRO A 300 24.17 31.82 14.52
C PRO A 300 22.91 31.95 15.36
N MET A 301 22.62 30.93 16.17
CA MET A 301 21.56 31.02 17.16
C MET A 301 21.69 32.37 17.87
N PRO A 302 20.60 33.12 18.12
CA PRO A 302 20.69 34.17 19.11
C PRO A 302 21.14 33.47 20.39
N ALA A 303 22.34 33.84 20.85
CA ALA A 303 22.93 33.25 22.03
C ALA A 303 21.88 33.26 23.16
N PRO A 304 21.75 32.18 23.96
CA PRO A 304 21.01 32.31 25.21
C PRO A 304 21.59 33.52 25.95
N PRO A 305 20.77 34.37 26.59
CA PRO A 305 21.28 35.57 27.23
C PRO A 305 22.38 35.17 28.19
N VAL A 306 23.61 35.52 27.83
CA VAL A 306 24.79 35.31 28.64
C VAL A 306 24.56 36.14 29.89
N ALA A 307 24.36 35.46 31.02
CA ALA A 307 24.46 36.09 32.31
C ALA A 307 25.82 36.81 32.38
N PRO A 308 25.89 38.11 32.71
CA PRO A 308 27.17 38.79 32.76
C PRO A 308 28.00 38.25 33.93
N ALA A 309 29.16 37.67 33.63
CA ALA A 309 30.22 37.41 34.59
C ALA A 309 30.97 38.73 34.93
N PRO A 310 31.56 38.84 36.13
CA PRO A 310 31.93 40.11 36.74
C PRO A 310 33.33 40.60 36.30
N VAL A 311 33.47 41.91 36.07
CA VAL A 311 34.78 42.57 35.95
C VAL A 311 34.71 43.99 36.55
N PRO A 312 35.83 44.59 36.97
CA PRO A 312 36.10 44.96 38.35
C PRO A 312 35.83 46.44 38.66
N ALA A 313 35.57 46.71 39.93
CA ALA A 313 35.31 48.04 40.46
C ALA A 313 36.61 48.86 40.66
N VAL A 314 36.65 50.09 40.14
CA VAL A 314 37.28 51.26 40.80
C VAL A 314 36.44 52.53 40.48
N ALA A 315 36.30 53.37 41.50
CA ALA A 315 35.30 54.40 41.78
C ALA A 315 35.18 55.62 40.83
N PRO A 316 34.04 56.34 40.92
CA PRO A 316 34.09 57.72 41.43
C PRO A 316 32.98 58.02 42.49
N PRO A 317 33.07 59.13 43.25
CA PRO A 317 32.10 59.49 44.30
C PRO A 317 31.15 60.64 43.83
N PRO A 318 30.29 61.24 44.69
CA PRO A 318 29.00 60.67 45.11
C PRO A 318 27.83 61.70 45.06
N VAL A 319 26.56 61.26 44.92
CA VAL A 319 25.40 61.90 45.61
C VAL A 319 24.26 60.86 45.82
N LEU A 320 24.02 60.49 47.08
CA LEU A 320 22.88 59.71 47.64
C LEU A 320 21.58 60.55 47.64
N ALA A 321 20.35 60.05 47.76
CA ALA A 321 19.64 58.76 47.62
C ALA A 321 18.13 59.14 47.77
N PRO A 322 17.17 58.26 47.40
CA PRO A 322 16.61 57.40 48.44
C PRO A 322 16.35 55.96 47.95
N ASP A 323 16.31 55.06 48.93
CA ASP A 323 16.36 53.60 48.81
C ASP A 323 15.05 52.98 49.38
N PRO A 324 14.85 51.64 49.39
CA PRO A 324 13.89 51.03 48.49
C PRO A 324 12.91 50.09 49.23
N LEU A 325 12.52 49.03 48.52
CA LEU A 325 11.36 48.16 48.69
C LEU A 325 11.82 46.73 49.09
N ILE A 326 10.91 45.91 49.63
CA ILE A 326 10.75 44.43 49.40
C ILE A 326 11.42 43.39 50.35
N ASN A 327 10.60 42.54 51.02
CA ASN A 327 10.43 41.09 50.74
C ASN A 327 9.41 40.38 51.70
N PRO A 328 8.87 39.16 51.35
CA PRO A 328 7.59 38.59 51.80
C PRO A 328 7.77 37.23 52.56
N PRO A 329 6.87 36.20 52.47
CA PRO A 329 5.70 35.89 53.32
C PRO A 329 5.85 34.47 53.98
N PRO A 330 4.79 33.66 54.29
CA PRO A 330 3.51 33.86 55.00
C PRO A 330 3.36 32.94 56.24
N ALA A 331 2.45 33.24 57.19
CA ALA A 331 1.72 32.22 57.97
C ALA A 331 0.57 32.81 58.80
N THR A 332 -0.51 32.05 58.79
CA THR A 332 -1.69 31.87 59.65
C THR A 332 -1.75 32.54 61.04
N SER A 333 -3.01 32.80 61.44
CA SER A 333 -3.58 32.63 62.80
C SER A 333 -3.93 33.92 63.54
N THR A 334 -5.26 34.13 63.66
CA THR A 334 -6.01 34.62 64.83
C THR A 334 -5.23 35.42 65.89
N LYS A 335 -5.74 36.61 66.25
CA LYS A 335 -6.66 36.82 67.39
C LYS A 335 -6.86 38.32 67.64
N VAL A 336 -8.15 38.67 67.75
CA VAL A 336 -8.79 39.71 68.57
C VAL A 336 -7.84 40.64 69.32
N ASP A 337 -8.06 41.97 69.17
CA ASP A 337 -7.78 42.86 70.29
C ASP A 337 -8.86 43.91 70.54
N ARG A 338 -9.01 44.12 71.85
CA ARG A 338 -10.07 44.80 72.57
C ARG A 338 -9.49 46.11 73.09
N VAL A 339 -10.31 47.16 73.00
CA VAL A 339 -10.42 48.32 73.89
C VAL A 339 -9.39 48.41 75.02
N THR A 340 -8.65 49.52 75.13
CA THR A 340 -8.71 50.42 76.31
C THR A 340 -7.92 51.73 76.14
N GLN A 341 -8.51 52.78 76.73
CA GLN A 341 -7.98 54.11 77.03
C GLN A 341 -6.72 53.95 77.94
N ASP A 342 -5.85 54.93 78.22
CA ASP A 342 -6.13 56.24 78.79
C ASP A 342 -4.78 56.94 79.07
N ASN A 343 -4.78 58.25 78.84
CA ASN A 343 -4.29 59.34 79.69
C ASN A 343 -2.85 59.44 80.27
N THR A 344 -2.39 60.70 80.20
CA THR A 344 -1.64 61.50 81.20
C THR A 344 -0.24 62.00 80.78
N ALA A 345 -0.09 63.33 80.90
CA ALA A 345 1.04 64.22 80.57
C ALA A 345 2.26 64.08 81.52
N PRO A 346 3.21 65.05 81.66
CA PRO A 346 3.84 66.10 80.81
C PRO A 346 5.40 65.86 80.81
N PRO A 347 6.37 66.82 80.81
CA PRO A 347 6.48 68.24 80.45
C PRO A 347 7.72 68.59 79.55
N ALA A 348 7.92 69.90 79.32
CA ALA A 348 9.21 70.62 79.33
C ALA A 348 10.04 70.89 78.04
N SER A 349 10.47 72.16 78.01
CA SER A 349 11.79 72.72 77.63
C SER A 349 11.90 73.58 76.37
N SER A 350 12.13 74.88 76.65
CA SER A 350 12.53 76.05 75.84
C SER A 350 14.01 75.92 75.34
N PRO A 351 14.76 76.91 74.74
CA PRO A 351 14.76 78.39 74.93
C PRO A 351 15.20 79.22 73.66
N PRO A 352 15.94 80.36 73.72
CA PRO A 352 15.52 81.77 73.88
C PRO A 352 16.09 82.69 72.72
N PRO A 353 16.15 84.06 72.73
CA PRO A 353 16.81 84.99 73.71
C PRO A 353 15.91 86.20 74.14
N ALA A 354 15.93 86.72 75.39
CA ALA A 354 16.85 87.70 76.05
C ALA A 354 16.90 89.11 75.40
N ALA A 355 16.91 90.27 76.07
CA ALA A 355 16.57 90.76 77.42
C ALA A 355 16.75 92.31 77.40
N GLY A 356 16.03 93.07 78.25
CA GLY A 356 16.40 94.47 78.58
C GLY A 356 15.24 95.41 78.96
N ALA A 357 15.07 95.71 80.25
CA ALA A 357 14.14 96.69 80.86
C ALA A 357 14.88 98.00 81.25
N PRO A 358 14.33 99.03 81.98
CA PRO A 358 12.96 99.32 82.46
C PRO A 358 12.44 100.81 82.35
N LEU A 359 11.11 100.98 82.55
CA LEU A 359 10.24 102.06 83.15
C LEU A 359 10.69 103.55 83.30
N PRO A 360 9.77 104.57 83.19
CA PRO A 360 8.92 104.99 84.35
C PRO A 360 7.50 105.60 84.11
N VAL A 361 6.61 105.34 85.09
CA VAL A 361 5.65 106.21 85.85
C VAL A 361 4.45 106.97 85.20
N ARG A 362 3.25 106.62 85.73
CA ARG A 362 1.96 107.31 86.02
C ARG A 362 1.17 108.11 84.96
N GLY A 363 -0.13 107.77 84.92
CA GLY A 363 -1.25 108.71 84.73
C GLY A 363 -2.60 107.98 84.67
N THR A 364 -3.46 108.09 85.68
CA THR A 364 -4.86 107.63 85.63
C THR A 364 -5.76 108.74 85.11
N PRO A 365 -6.56 108.53 84.04
CA PRO A 365 -7.69 109.41 83.75
C PRO A 365 -9.01 108.77 84.20
N ARG A 366 -9.93 109.62 84.69
CA ARG A 366 -11.32 109.27 85.02
C ARG A 366 -12.08 108.85 83.74
N ILE A 367 -12.81 107.73 83.78
CA ILE A 367 -13.63 107.21 82.66
C ILE A 367 -15.09 107.65 82.83
N ASN A 368 -15.65 108.22 81.75
CA ASN A 368 -17.02 108.75 81.65
C ASN A 368 -18.06 107.61 81.49
N PRO A 369 -19.25 107.65 82.13
CA PRO A 369 -20.19 106.52 82.20
C PRO A 369 -20.85 106.13 80.86
N TRP A 370 -20.82 107.00 79.86
CA TRP A 370 -21.35 106.74 78.51
C TRP A 370 -20.63 105.60 77.77
N TRP A 371 -19.37 105.32 78.12
CA TRP A 371 -18.61 104.22 77.53
C TRP A 371 -19.12 102.84 77.96
N VAL A 372 -19.74 102.72 79.14
CA VAL A 372 -20.28 101.45 79.65
C VAL A 372 -21.57 101.05 78.92
N LEU A 373 -22.43 102.03 78.63
CA LEU A 373 -23.66 101.80 77.85
C LEU A 373 -23.36 101.44 76.39
N LEU A 374 -22.37 102.10 75.78
CA LEU A 374 -21.90 101.76 74.44
C LEU A 374 -21.37 100.32 74.39
N LEU A 375 -20.61 99.91 75.42
CA LEU A 375 -20.07 98.56 75.53
C LEU A 375 -21.17 97.49 75.64
N LEU A 376 -22.23 97.75 76.41
CA LEU A 376 -23.38 96.84 76.54
C LEU A 376 -24.17 96.67 75.24
N LEU A 377 -24.38 97.75 74.49
CA LEU A 377 -25.06 97.70 73.18
C LEU A 377 -24.24 96.89 72.17
N ILE A 378 -22.92 97.09 72.14
CA ILE A 378 -22.00 96.34 71.28
C ILE A 378 -22.01 94.84 71.65
N LEU A 379 -22.07 94.51 72.94
CA LEU A 379 -22.17 93.13 73.42
C LEU A 379 -23.50 92.47 73.02
N ALA A 380 -24.62 93.18 73.09
CA ALA A 380 -25.93 92.67 72.68
C ALA A 380 -26.01 92.43 71.16
N ILE A 381 -25.48 93.35 70.36
CA ILE A 381 -25.40 93.20 68.89
C ILE A 381 -24.44 92.06 68.54
N GLY A 382 -23.29 91.96 69.22
CA GLY A 382 -22.34 90.86 69.04
C GLY A 382 -22.94 89.50 69.40
N GLY A 383 -23.69 89.41 70.50
CA GLY A 383 -24.39 88.20 70.93
C GLY A 383 -25.52 87.80 69.97
N GLY A 384 -26.29 88.79 69.47
CA GLY A 384 -27.33 88.55 68.46
C GLY A 384 -26.76 88.11 67.12
N PHE A 385 -25.66 88.72 66.68
CA PHE A 385 -24.93 88.32 65.48
C PHE A 385 -24.35 86.90 65.62
N TRP A 386 -23.76 86.58 66.77
CA TRP A 386 -23.23 85.25 67.07
C TRP A 386 -24.33 84.18 67.12
N TRP A 387 -25.49 84.46 67.71
CA TRP A 387 -26.64 83.55 67.74
C TRP A 387 -27.23 83.30 66.34
N LEU A 388 -27.33 84.35 65.52
CA LEU A 388 -27.79 84.23 64.14
C LEU A 388 -26.78 83.43 63.30
N GLN A 389 -25.47 83.67 63.48
CA GLN A 389 -24.41 82.92 62.83
C GLN A 389 -24.48 81.43 63.19
N GLN A 390 -24.62 81.10 64.48
CA GLN A 390 -24.77 79.70 64.92
C GLN A 390 -26.01 79.03 64.32
N ARG A 391 -27.13 79.77 64.16
CA ARG A 391 -28.36 79.24 63.55
C ARG A 391 -28.15 78.93 62.06
N VAL A 392 -27.43 79.79 61.35
CA VAL A 392 -27.08 79.60 59.93
C VAL A 392 -26.11 78.42 59.78
N ASP A 393 -25.13 78.28 60.66
CA ASP A 393 -24.19 77.15 60.65
C ASP A 393 -24.90 75.80 60.86
N HIS A 394 -25.90 75.72 61.74
CA HIS A 394 -26.66 74.48 61.92
C HIS A 394 -27.52 74.13 60.69
N LEU A 395 -28.19 75.12 60.08
CA LEU A 395 -29.02 74.90 58.90
C LEU A 395 -28.20 74.50 57.67
N THR A 396 -27.01 75.09 57.50
CA THR A 396 -26.09 74.73 56.43
C THR A 396 -25.56 73.30 56.61
N GLN A 397 -25.29 72.87 57.85
CA GLN A 397 -24.90 71.49 58.13
C GLN A 397 -26.02 70.47 57.83
N GLU A 398 -27.28 70.82 58.11
CA GLU A 398 -28.43 69.95 57.85
C GLU A 398 -28.71 69.80 56.34
N LEU A 399 -28.60 70.91 55.60
CA LEU A 399 -28.65 70.92 54.13
C LEU A 399 -27.49 70.13 53.53
N ALA A 400 -26.26 70.33 54.03
CA ALA A 400 -25.09 69.58 53.58
C ALA A 400 -25.26 68.08 53.82
N ARG A 401 -25.81 67.67 54.98
CA ARG A 401 -26.09 66.27 55.29
C ARG A 401 -27.16 65.67 54.37
N ARG A 402 -28.27 66.38 54.11
CA ARG A 402 -29.32 65.92 53.17
C ARG A 402 -28.81 65.85 51.73
N GLN A 403 -27.94 66.77 51.35
CA GLN A 403 -27.31 66.77 50.04
C GLN A 403 -26.37 65.58 49.90
N GLN A 404 -25.55 65.29 50.90
CA GLN A 404 -24.68 64.10 50.93
C GLN A 404 -25.48 62.78 50.84
N SER A 405 -26.62 62.66 51.53
CA SER A 405 -27.46 61.46 51.42
C SER A 405 -28.09 61.30 50.03
N ASN A 406 -28.48 62.40 49.39
CA ASN A 406 -28.98 62.36 48.01
C ASN A 406 -27.88 62.03 47.02
N ASP A 407 -26.68 62.59 47.19
CA ASP A 407 -25.52 62.28 46.35
C ASP A 407 -25.12 60.80 46.48
N ALA A 408 -25.23 60.21 47.67
CA ALA A 408 -25.02 58.78 47.89
C ALA A 408 -26.05 57.90 47.15
N LEU A 409 -27.34 58.24 47.22
CA LEU A 409 -28.40 57.54 46.47
C LEU A 409 -28.23 57.66 44.95
N VAL A 410 -27.79 58.82 44.46
CA VAL A 410 -27.48 59.04 43.04
C VAL A 410 -26.28 58.20 42.59
N GLN A 411 -25.28 58.00 43.44
CA GLN A 411 -24.16 57.12 43.13
C GLN A 411 -24.58 55.65 43.09
N GLU A 412 -25.37 55.19 44.05
CA GLU A 412 -25.87 53.81 44.10
C GLU A 412 -26.72 53.48 42.86
N THR A 413 -27.65 54.37 42.48
CA THR A 413 -28.46 54.20 41.27
C THR A 413 -27.62 54.19 39.99
N ARG A 414 -26.56 55.01 39.92
CA ARG A 414 -25.61 54.97 38.80
C ARG A 414 -24.87 53.64 38.73
N VAL A 415 -24.41 53.08 39.85
CA VAL A 415 -23.74 51.78 39.89
C VAL A 415 -24.70 50.66 39.47
N LEU A 416 -25.92 50.64 40.00
CA LEU A 416 -26.95 49.66 39.60
C LEU A 416 -27.28 49.77 38.10
N SER A 417 -27.36 50.99 37.55
CA SER A 417 -27.59 51.18 36.12
C SER A 417 -26.42 50.70 35.26
N ARG A 418 -25.17 50.84 35.73
CA ARG A 418 -23.99 50.31 35.03
C ARG A 418 -23.99 48.78 35.05
N ASN A 419 -24.26 48.18 36.20
CA ASN A 419 -24.38 46.72 36.31
C ASN A 419 -25.51 46.19 35.42
N ALA A 420 -26.66 46.87 35.37
CA ALA A 420 -27.76 46.52 34.47
C ALA A 420 -27.33 46.61 32.99
N GLN A 421 -26.60 47.65 32.58
CA GLN A 421 -26.07 47.76 31.22
C GLN A 421 -25.04 46.68 30.88
N GLU A 422 -24.18 46.30 31.83
CA GLU A 422 -23.20 45.24 31.65
C GLU A 422 -23.87 43.88 31.47
N THR A 423 -24.86 43.55 32.29
CA THR A 423 -25.63 42.30 32.14
C THR A 423 -26.39 42.24 30.82
N VAL A 424 -26.96 43.35 30.35
CA VAL A 424 -27.62 43.41 29.03
C VAL A 424 -26.61 43.17 27.90
N LYS A 425 -25.41 43.77 27.97
CA LYS A 425 -24.34 43.52 26.99
C LYS A 425 -23.88 42.06 27.01
N GLU A 426 -23.73 41.47 28.19
CA GLU A 426 -23.36 40.06 28.33
C GLU A 426 -24.42 39.13 27.75
N LEU A 427 -25.70 39.39 28.05
CA LEU A 427 -26.81 38.63 27.49
C LEU A 427 -26.88 38.78 25.97
N GLN A 428 -26.68 39.98 25.44
CA GLN A 428 -26.65 40.23 24.00
C GLN A 428 -25.48 39.51 23.31
N ALA A 429 -24.32 39.44 23.95
CA ALA A 429 -23.19 38.65 23.47
C ALA A 429 -23.51 37.14 23.48
N LYS A 430 -24.17 36.63 24.53
CA LYS A 430 -24.61 35.22 24.58
C LYS A 430 -25.65 34.89 23.51
N VAL A 431 -26.62 35.79 23.28
CA VAL A 431 -27.62 35.62 22.20
C VAL A 431 -26.92 35.59 20.84
N GLY A 432 -25.97 36.50 20.59
CA GLY A 432 -25.18 36.48 19.35
C GLY A 432 -24.35 35.20 19.18
N ALA A 433 -23.80 34.65 20.27
CA ALA A 433 -23.07 33.38 20.24
C ALA A 433 -24.01 32.20 19.92
N LEU A 434 -25.20 32.17 20.51
CA LEU A 434 -26.22 31.15 20.24
C LEU A 434 -26.76 31.24 18.81
N ASP A 435 -27.02 32.44 18.30
CA ASP A 435 -27.41 32.64 16.89
C ASP A 435 -26.31 32.15 15.94
N GLY A 436 -25.04 32.38 16.28
CA GLY A 436 -23.90 31.82 15.57
C GLY A 436 -23.89 30.28 15.56
N GLN A 437 -24.12 29.65 16.71
CA GLN A 437 -24.21 28.19 16.82
C GLN A 437 -25.40 27.61 16.05
N VAL A 438 -26.55 28.30 16.03
CA VAL A 438 -27.73 27.90 15.25
C VAL A 438 -27.45 28.03 13.74
N GLY A 439 -26.74 29.07 13.33
CA GLY A 439 -26.26 29.22 11.95
C GLY A 439 -25.36 28.05 11.55
N GLU A 440 -24.34 27.75 12.35
CA GLU A 440 -23.42 26.64 12.11
C GLU A 440 -24.13 25.28 12.06
N ALA A 441 -25.14 25.06 12.91
CA ALA A 441 -25.95 23.84 12.89
C ALA A 441 -26.78 23.69 11.60
N ARG A 442 -27.37 24.79 11.09
CA ARG A 442 -28.09 24.80 9.82
C ARG A 442 -27.16 24.53 8.63
N ASP A 443 -25.97 25.13 8.64
CA ASP A 443 -24.97 24.92 7.60
C ASP A 443 -24.48 23.46 7.58
N LYS A 444 -24.27 22.85 8.75
CA LYS A 444 -23.96 21.42 8.88
C LYS A 444 -25.07 20.55 8.33
N GLN A 445 -26.33 20.89 8.59
CA GLN A 445 -27.47 20.14 8.07
C GLN A 445 -27.56 20.22 6.54
N ALA A 446 -27.38 21.41 5.97
CA ALA A 446 -27.35 21.60 4.52
C ALA A 446 -26.19 20.85 3.84
N ALA A 447 -25.00 20.86 4.47
CA ALA A 447 -23.84 20.12 3.97
C ALA A 447 -24.07 18.60 4.01
N LEU A 448 -24.70 18.07 5.06
CA LEU A 448 -25.08 16.65 5.16
C LEU A 448 -26.06 16.23 4.06
N GLU A 449 -27.06 17.07 3.76
CA GLU A 449 -28.01 16.84 2.69
C GLU A 449 -27.31 16.77 1.32
N GLN A 450 -26.37 17.68 1.07
CA GLN A 450 -25.58 17.70 -0.16
C GLN A 450 -24.69 16.45 -0.29
N VAL A 451 -24.01 16.04 0.79
CA VAL A 451 -23.21 14.81 0.81
C VAL A 451 -24.07 13.57 0.55
N TYR A 452 -25.29 13.54 1.08
CA TYR A 452 -26.22 12.43 0.83
C TYR A 452 -26.64 12.35 -0.65
N GLN A 453 -26.94 13.50 -1.27
CA GLN A 453 -27.26 13.57 -2.70
C GLN A 453 -26.07 13.16 -3.58
N ASP A 454 -24.87 13.64 -3.25
CA ASP A 454 -23.64 13.29 -3.96
C ASP A 454 -23.32 11.79 -3.82
N LEU A 455 -23.52 11.21 -2.64
CA LEU A 455 -23.29 9.77 -2.40
C LEU A 455 -24.30 8.90 -3.16
N MET A 456 -25.57 9.29 -3.20
CA MET A 456 -26.59 8.56 -3.97
C MET A 456 -26.32 8.61 -5.47
N ARG A 457 -25.92 9.77 -6.01
CA ARG A 457 -25.57 9.92 -7.42
C ARG A 457 -24.31 9.11 -7.77
N ASN A 458 -23.28 9.18 -6.93
CA ASN A 458 -22.05 8.42 -7.12
C ASN A 458 -22.27 6.90 -7.01
N ARG A 459 -23.18 6.44 -6.13
CA ARG A 459 -23.53 5.01 -6.03
C ARG A 459 -24.20 4.51 -7.32
N ASP A 460 -25.13 5.28 -7.86
CA ASP A 460 -25.85 4.92 -9.08
C ASP A 460 -24.93 4.93 -10.31
N ASP A 461 -24.03 5.91 -10.40
CA ASP A 461 -23.00 5.98 -11.44
C ASP A 461 -22.02 4.81 -11.36
N TRP A 462 -21.63 4.42 -10.13
CA TRP A 462 -20.77 3.27 -9.88
C TRP A 462 -21.45 1.94 -10.26
N GLU A 463 -22.72 1.75 -9.89
CA GLU A 463 -23.49 0.55 -10.25
C GLU A 463 -23.60 0.36 -11.77
N ILE A 464 -23.85 1.44 -12.52
CA ILE A 464 -23.91 1.40 -13.99
C ILE A 464 -22.53 1.11 -14.58
N ALA A 465 -21.46 1.72 -14.06
CA ALA A 465 -20.10 1.49 -14.52
C ALA A 465 -19.63 0.04 -14.31
N GLU A 466 -19.99 -0.57 -13.18
CA GLU A 466 -19.66 -1.97 -12.90
C GLU A 466 -20.39 -2.91 -13.87
N ILE A 467 -21.68 -2.68 -14.13
CA ILE A 467 -22.46 -3.46 -15.10
C ILE A 467 -21.90 -3.29 -16.52
N GLN A 468 -21.50 -2.06 -16.89
CA GLN A 468 -20.84 -1.80 -18.15
C GLN A 468 -19.54 -2.61 -18.29
N GLN A 469 -18.72 -2.65 -17.26
CA GLN A 469 -17.48 -3.41 -17.25
C GLN A 469 -17.75 -4.92 -17.39
N LEU A 470 -18.73 -5.45 -16.67
CA LEU A 470 -19.14 -6.86 -16.78
C LEU A 470 -19.60 -7.21 -18.21
N LEU A 471 -20.48 -6.40 -18.81
CA LEU A 471 -20.98 -6.64 -20.16
C LEU A 471 -19.89 -6.47 -21.23
N THR A 472 -19.00 -5.49 -21.07
CA THR A 472 -17.88 -5.26 -22.01
C THR A 472 -16.87 -6.40 -21.94
N ASN A 473 -16.50 -6.84 -20.74
CA ASN A 473 -15.60 -7.97 -20.54
C ASN A 473 -16.21 -9.26 -21.07
N ALA A 474 -17.51 -9.49 -20.85
CA ALA A 474 -18.22 -10.64 -21.37
C ALA A 474 -18.26 -10.65 -22.91
N GLY A 475 -18.50 -9.49 -23.53
CA GLY A 475 -18.46 -9.32 -24.98
C GLY A 475 -17.06 -9.56 -25.56
N GLN A 476 -16.01 -9.04 -24.92
CA GLN A 476 -14.62 -9.28 -25.32
C GLN A 476 -14.24 -10.76 -25.17
N GLN A 477 -14.62 -11.40 -24.07
CA GLN A 477 -14.36 -12.83 -23.86
C GLN A 477 -15.12 -13.69 -24.88
N LEU A 478 -16.36 -13.34 -25.20
CA LEU A 478 -17.14 -14.03 -26.23
C LEU A 478 -16.49 -13.91 -27.62
N GLN A 479 -15.90 -12.75 -27.93
CA GLN A 479 -15.18 -12.53 -29.19
C GLN A 479 -13.81 -13.22 -29.24
N LEU A 480 -13.06 -13.20 -28.13
CA LEU A 480 -11.68 -13.71 -28.07
C LEU A 480 -11.62 -15.22 -27.86
N THR A 481 -12.52 -15.77 -27.05
CA THR A 481 -12.47 -17.18 -26.62
C THR A 481 -13.65 -18.01 -27.12
N GLY A 482 -14.70 -17.37 -27.67
CA GLY A 482 -15.93 -18.05 -28.08
C GLY A 482 -16.69 -18.71 -26.92
N ASN A 483 -16.35 -18.38 -25.67
CA ASN A 483 -16.93 -19.03 -24.51
C ASN A 483 -18.31 -18.47 -24.15
N VAL A 484 -19.35 -19.09 -24.71
CA VAL A 484 -20.77 -18.74 -24.48
C VAL A 484 -21.17 -18.90 -23.00
N GLN A 485 -20.55 -19.82 -22.25
CA GLN A 485 -20.90 -20.05 -20.83
C GLN A 485 -20.44 -18.90 -19.94
N VAL A 486 -19.23 -18.38 -20.14
CA VAL A 486 -18.71 -17.22 -19.39
C VAL A 486 -19.54 -15.98 -19.72
N ALA A 487 -19.88 -15.81 -20.99
CA ALA A 487 -20.73 -14.73 -21.47
C ALA A 487 -22.15 -14.79 -20.88
N LEU A 488 -22.74 -15.99 -20.82
CA LEU A 488 -24.05 -16.23 -20.22
C LEU A 488 -24.05 -15.97 -18.70
N ALA A 489 -23.02 -16.45 -17.99
CA ALA A 489 -22.87 -16.23 -16.55
C ALA A 489 -22.73 -14.74 -16.21
N ALA A 490 -21.98 -13.98 -17.02
CA ALA A 490 -21.86 -12.54 -16.87
C ALA A 490 -23.20 -11.80 -17.11
N LEU A 491 -23.97 -12.19 -18.14
CA LEU A 491 -25.32 -11.63 -18.37
C LEU A 491 -26.29 -11.94 -17.23
N GLN A 492 -26.26 -13.16 -16.69
CA GLN A 492 -27.09 -13.56 -15.55
C GLN A 492 -26.69 -12.81 -14.28
N SER A 493 -25.39 -12.58 -14.06
CA SER A 493 -24.91 -11.74 -12.97
C SER A 493 -25.36 -10.28 -13.13
N ALA A 494 -25.34 -9.74 -14.35
CA ALA A 494 -25.82 -8.39 -14.62
C ALA A 494 -27.33 -8.25 -14.35
N ASP A 495 -28.16 -9.19 -14.81
CA ASP A 495 -29.61 -9.18 -14.53
C ASP A 495 -29.91 -9.33 -13.02
N THR A 496 -29.18 -10.21 -12.32
CA THR A 496 -29.37 -10.41 -10.87
C THR A 496 -29.04 -9.13 -10.08
N ARG A 497 -27.99 -8.41 -10.48
CA ARG A 497 -27.62 -7.13 -9.85
C ARG A 497 -28.66 -6.06 -10.12
N LEU A 498 -29.14 -5.94 -11.36
CA LEU A 498 -30.21 -4.99 -11.72
C LEU A 498 -31.55 -5.31 -11.03
N ALA A 499 -31.85 -6.60 -10.79
CA ALA A 499 -33.06 -7.03 -10.12
C ALA A 499 -33.10 -6.66 -8.62
N ARG A 500 -31.94 -6.53 -7.95
CA ARG A 500 -31.87 -6.12 -6.53
C ARG A 500 -32.19 -4.65 -6.32
N THR A 501 -31.88 -3.80 -7.30
CA THR A 501 -32.05 -2.35 -7.20
C THR A 501 -33.46 -1.88 -7.62
N ASP A 502 -34.21 -2.71 -8.37
CA ASP A 502 -35.62 -2.54 -8.81
C ASP A 502 -36.04 -1.11 -9.19
N LYS A 503 -35.20 -0.41 -9.96
CA LYS A 503 -35.51 0.94 -10.48
C LYS A 503 -36.18 0.87 -11.87
N PRO A 504 -37.18 1.73 -12.15
CA PRO A 504 -37.89 1.72 -13.42
C PRO A 504 -36.99 2.00 -14.64
N GLN A 505 -35.93 2.80 -14.46
CA GLN A 505 -34.94 3.13 -15.49
C GLN A 505 -34.15 1.91 -16.00
N TYR A 506 -34.01 0.86 -15.19
CA TYR A 506 -33.26 -0.34 -15.58
C TYR A 506 -34.09 -1.38 -16.35
N ASN A 507 -35.41 -1.19 -16.44
CA ASN A 507 -36.29 -2.17 -17.08
C ASN A 507 -35.98 -2.35 -18.58
N LEU A 508 -35.56 -1.29 -19.28
CA LEU A 508 -35.16 -1.38 -20.68
C LEU A 508 -33.87 -2.21 -20.85
N LEU A 509 -32.88 -2.00 -19.97
CA LEU A 509 -31.64 -2.76 -19.96
C LEU A 509 -31.89 -4.23 -19.61
N ARG A 510 -32.74 -4.52 -18.62
CA ARG A 510 -33.11 -5.90 -18.25
C ARG A 510 -33.78 -6.65 -19.40
N ARG A 511 -34.69 -6.01 -20.14
CA ARG A 511 -35.31 -6.61 -21.34
C ARG A 511 -34.27 -6.93 -22.42
N ALA A 512 -33.29 -6.06 -22.63
CA ALA A 512 -32.21 -6.31 -23.59
C ALA A 512 -31.31 -7.48 -23.16
N ILE A 513 -30.91 -7.52 -21.88
CA ILE A 513 -30.14 -8.64 -21.31
C ILE A 513 -30.90 -9.96 -21.44
N ALA A 514 -32.20 -9.98 -21.14
CA ALA A 514 -33.02 -11.19 -21.25
C ALA A 514 -33.06 -11.75 -22.69
N ARG A 515 -33.08 -10.90 -23.71
CA ARG A 515 -33.03 -11.33 -25.12
C ARG A 515 -31.67 -11.90 -25.50
N ASP A 516 -30.57 -11.30 -25.06
CA ASP A 516 -29.22 -11.80 -25.31
C ASP A 516 -28.97 -13.14 -24.59
N VAL A 517 -29.48 -13.30 -23.36
CA VAL A 517 -29.49 -14.57 -22.63
C VAL A 517 -30.23 -15.66 -23.40
N ALA A 518 -31.41 -15.34 -23.95
CA ALA A 518 -32.20 -16.30 -24.73
C ALA A 518 -31.47 -16.74 -26.01
N ARG A 519 -30.77 -15.84 -26.71
CA ARG A 519 -29.96 -16.17 -27.90
C ARG A 519 -28.79 -17.08 -27.56
N MET A 520 -28.08 -16.80 -26.46
CA MET A 520 -26.94 -17.62 -26.06
C MET A 520 -27.34 -19.04 -25.63
N LYS A 521 -28.51 -19.19 -25.00
CA LYS A 521 -29.08 -20.50 -24.66
C LYS A 521 -29.54 -21.30 -25.87
N ALA A 522 -29.84 -20.65 -27.00
CA ALA A 522 -30.28 -21.31 -28.23
C ALA A 522 -29.12 -21.92 -29.04
N VAL A 523 -27.85 -21.67 -28.67
CA VAL A 523 -26.68 -22.27 -29.31
C VAL A 523 -26.54 -23.72 -28.82
N PRO A 524 -26.53 -24.74 -29.71
CA PRO A 524 -26.32 -26.13 -29.31
C PRO A 524 -24.95 -26.31 -28.66
N ASP A 525 -24.90 -26.98 -27.50
CA ASP A 525 -23.65 -27.29 -26.82
C ASP A 525 -22.86 -28.29 -27.67
N THR A 526 -21.77 -27.84 -28.29
CA THR A 526 -20.87 -28.74 -29.03
C THR A 526 -20.24 -29.71 -28.03
N ASP A 527 -20.41 -31.02 -28.23
CA ASP A 527 -19.89 -32.08 -27.35
C ASP A 527 -18.35 -32.21 -27.46
N LEU A 528 -17.64 -31.22 -26.90
CA LEU A 528 -16.18 -31.18 -26.81
C LEU A 528 -15.64 -32.33 -25.96
N THR A 529 -16.41 -32.78 -24.97
CA THR A 529 -16.05 -33.88 -24.08
C THR A 529 -16.05 -35.21 -24.83
N GLY A 530 -17.08 -35.48 -25.63
CA GLY A 530 -17.15 -36.66 -26.49
C GLY A 530 -16.07 -36.66 -27.58
N ALA A 531 -15.71 -35.49 -28.12
CA ALA A 531 -14.59 -35.36 -29.04
C ALA A 531 -13.23 -35.63 -28.35
N ALA A 532 -13.02 -35.15 -27.12
CA ALA A 532 -11.80 -35.39 -26.34
C ALA A 532 -11.63 -36.87 -25.98
N ILE A 533 -12.72 -37.56 -25.57
CA ILE A 533 -12.71 -39.00 -25.28
C ILE A 533 -12.28 -39.81 -26.52
N LYS A 534 -12.79 -39.45 -27.70
CA LYS A 534 -12.41 -40.11 -28.96
C LYS A 534 -10.94 -39.89 -29.33
N LEU A 535 -10.38 -38.73 -29.01
CA LEU A 535 -8.94 -38.45 -29.20
C LEU A 535 -8.09 -39.27 -28.22
N ASP A 536 -8.50 -39.37 -26.97
CA ASP A 536 -7.79 -40.16 -25.96
C ASP A 536 -7.77 -41.66 -26.31
N GLU A 537 -8.91 -42.19 -26.78
CA GLU A 537 -8.99 -43.55 -27.29
C GLU A 537 -8.04 -43.75 -28.49
N ALA A 538 -7.99 -42.80 -29.43
CA ALA A 538 -7.07 -42.86 -30.55
C ALA A 538 -5.59 -42.80 -30.10
N ILE A 539 -5.26 -41.97 -29.11
CA ILE A 539 -3.89 -41.84 -28.55
C ILE A 539 -3.42 -43.16 -27.94
N ASN A 540 -4.27 -43.82 -27.16
CA ASN A 540 -3.96 -45.09 -26.50
C ASN A 540 -3.75 -46.23 -27.50
N GLN A 541 -4.40 -46.19 -28.67
CA GLN A 541 -4.26 -47.22 -29.69
C GLN A 541 -2.96 -47.11 -30.51
N ILE A 542 -2.28 -45.95 -30.54
CA ILE A 542 -1.12 -45.68 -31.41
C ILE A 542 0.00 -46.71 -31.23
N ASP A 543 0.27 -47.16 -30.00
CA ASP A 543 1.39 -48.09 -29.74
C ASP A 543 1.19 -49.46 -30.39
N THR A 544 -0.06 -49.85 -30.60
CA THR A 544 -0.44 -51.18 -31.11
C THR A 544 -0.63 -51.22 -32.63
N LEU A 545 -0.52 -50.07 -33.31
CA LEU A 545 -0.76 -49.97 -34.75
C LEU A 545 0.39 -50.60 -35.55
N PRO A 546 0.13 -51.46 -36.55
CA PRO A 546 1.20 -52.03 -37.38
C PRO A 546 1.85 -50.97 -38.29
N LEU A 547 3.19 -51.00 -38.36
CA LEU A 547 3.98 -50.16 -39.27
C LEU A 547 4.13 -50.88 -40.63
N LEU A 548 4.21 -50.12 -41.73
CA LEU A 548 4.35 -50.68 -43.08
C LEU A 548 5.65 -51.49 -43.31
N SER A 549 6.68 -51.30 -42.48
CA SER A 549 8.01 -51.91 -42.67
C SER A 549 8.21 -53.27 -41.99
N SER A 550 7.34 -53.69 -41.07
CA SER A 550 7.53 -54.94 -40.30
C SER A 550 7.18 -56.23 -41.04
N GLU A 551 6.36 -56.18 -42.10
CA GLU A 551 5.92 -57.41 -42.80
C GLU A 551 6.83 -57.85 -43.95
N ARG A 552 7.62 -56.94 -44.55
CA ARG A 552 8.55 -57.29 -45.65
C ARG A 552 9.77 -58.12 -45.22
N MET A 553 10.04 -58.21 -43.92
CA MET A 553 11.18 -58.97 -43.39
C MET A 553 10.90 -60.47 -43.28
N LEU A 554 9.65 -60.87 -43.06
CA LEU A 554 9.25 -62.29 -42.91
C LEU A 554 9.21 -63.01 -44.27
N GLU A 555 8.65 -62.39 -45.31
CA GLU A 555 8.65 -62.95 -46.68
C GLU A 555 10.05 -63.10 -47.28
N ARG A 556 10.99 -62.21 -46.90
CA ARG A 556 12.38 -62.26 -47.39
C ARG A 556 13.17 -63.41 -46.77
N SER A 557 12.88 -63.79 -45.51
CA SER A 557 13.54 -64.93 -44.85
C SER A 557 13.15 -66.28 -45.48
N GLU A 558 11.89 -66.44 -45.90
CA GLU A 558 11.43 -67.66 -46.58
C GLU A 558 11.90 -67.73 -48.03
N ALA A 559 12.06 -66.59 -48.70
CA ALA A 559 12.58 -66.50 -50.06
C ALA A 559 14.11 -66.62 -50.14
N ASP A 560 14.85 -66.17 -49.13
CA ASP A 560 16.31 -66.28 -49.05
C ASP A 560 16.75 -67.68 -48.56
N ALA A 561 15.96 -68.36 -47.71
CA ALA A 561 16.19 -69.78 -47.38
C ALA A 561 16.11 -70.67 -48.64
N ARG A 562 15.07 -70.49 -49.47
CA ARG A 562 14.89 -71.22 -50.73
C ARG A 562 15.91 -70.87 -51.83
N LYS A 563 16.60 -69.73 -51.73
CA LYS A 563 17.65 -69.31 -52.68
C LYS A 563 19.07 -69.66 -52.20
N SER A 564 19.25 -69.92 -50.90
CA SER A 564 20.54 -70.33 -50.35
C SER A 564 20.90 -71.78 -50.69
N ASP A 565 19.92 -72.69 -50.73
CA ASP A 565 20.15 -74.10 -51.10
C ASP A 565 20.47 -74.29 -52.60
N ALA A 566 20.01 -73.39 -53.47
CA ALA A 566 20.24 -73.45 -54.92
C ALA A 566 21.55 -72.77 -55.38
N LYS A 567 22.31 -72.12 -54.48
CA LYS A 567 23.51 -71.34 -54.83
C LYS A 567 24.83 -71.93 -54.29
N VAL A 568 24.75 -73.01 -53.49
CA VAL A 568 25.94 -73.73 -52.97
C VAL A 568 26.50 -74.75 -53.97
N GLU A 569 25.69 -75.29 -54.90
CA GLU A 569 26.16 -76.30 -55.87
C GLU A 569 26.86 -75.75 -57.13
N VAL A 570 26.82 -74.44 -57.41
CA VAL A 570 27.36 -73.86 -58.67
C VAL A 570 28.65 -73.05 -58.46
N ALA A 571 29.03 -72.76 -57.22
CA ALA A 571 30.16 -71.88 -56.91
C ALA A 571 31.51 -72.59 -56.71
N GLU A 572 31.58 -73.92 -56.75
CA GLU A 572 32.84 -74.68 -56.54
C GLU A 572 33.62 -74.99 -57.85
N LYS A 573 33.20 -74.45 -59.01
CA LYS A 573 33.80 -74.85 -60.31
C LYS A 573 34.27 -73.73 -61.24
N ALA A 574 34.55 -72.53 -60.74
CA ALA A 574 35.03 -71.44 -61.59
C ALA A 574 36.15 -70.59 -60.94
N GLU A 575 37.14 -71.24 -60.34
CA GLU A 575 38.45 -70.63 -60.08
C GLU A 575 39.41 -71.04 -61.22
N LYS A 576 39.34 -70.32 -62.36
CA LYS A 576 40.40 -70.22 -63.38
C LYS A 576 40.01 -69.28 -64.53
N ALA A 577 40.97 -68.45 -64.92
CA ALA A 577 41.02 -67.52 -66.07
C ALA A 577 40.19 -66.24 -65.88
N ASP A 578 40.74 -65.14 -65.35
CA ASP A 578 41.83 -64.29 -65.89
C ASP A 578 41.58 -63.82 -67.33
N LYS A 579 41.17 -62.57 -67.49
CA LYS A 579 41.86 -61.53 -68.29
C LYS A 579 40.95 -60.34 -68.60
N ALA A 580 41.54 -59.17 -68.38
CA ALA A 580 41.05 -57.86 -68.75
C ALA A 580 41.05 -57.65 -70.26
N GLU A 581 40.04 -56.93 -70.78
CA GLU A 581 40.20 -56.01 -71.91
C GLU A 581 39.04 -55.00 -71.90
N THR A 582 39.25 -53.73 -71.53
CA THR A 582 39.54 -52.59 -72.43
C THR A 582 38.40 -52.29 -73.42
N ALA A 583 37.83 -51.08 -73.33
CA ALA A 583 37.50 -50.25 -74.49
C ALA A 583 36.77 -48.98 -74.02
N ALA A 584 37.49 -47.86 -74.04
CA ALA A 584 36.88 -46.56 -74.20
C ALA A 584 36.78 -46.26 -75.70
N LYS A 585 35.68 -45.54 -76.06
CA LYS A 585 35.53 -44.65 -77.23
C LYS A 585 35.35 -45.36 -78.61
N PRO A 586 35.10 -44.63 -79.72
CA PRO A 586 34.70 -43.22 -79.91
C PRO A 586 33.70 -42.99 -81.09
N ALA A 587 33.52 -41.71 -81.46
CA ALA A 587 33.36 -41.22 -82.85
C ALA A 587 31.91 -41.13 -83.39
N THR A 588 31.46 -40.14 -84.18
CA THR A 588 32.09 -38.97 -84.85
C THR A 588 31.00 -38.16 -85.58
N GLY A 589 31.24 -36.88 -85.84
CA GLY A 589 30.60 -36.10 -86.93
C GLY A 589 30.44 -34.62 -86.59
N LYS A 590 31.39 -33.72 -86.90
CA LYS A 590 31.48 -32.88 -88.12
C LYS A 590 30.16 -32.14 -88.44
N GLY A 591 30.09 -30.82 -88.65
CA GLY A 591 31.07 -29.74 -88.69
C GLY A 591 30.45 -28.42 -89.22
N ALA A 592 31.13 -27.30 -88.88
CA ALA A 592 31.30 -26.01 -89.60
C ALA A 592 30.18 -25.36 -90.48
N ARG A 593 29.79 -24.12 -90.13
CA ARG A 593 30.15 -22.84 -90.83
C ARG A 593 29.59 -21.55 -90.15
N ASN A 594 30.49 -20.57 -89.95
CA ASN A 594 30.35 -19.09 -89.93
C ASN A 594 29.50 -18.42 -88.80
N ALA A 595 29.85 -17.29 -88.16
CA ALA A 595 30.86 -16.25 -88.40
C ALA A 595 31.20 -15.46 -87.11
N ALA A 596 32.31 -14.70 -87.20
CA ALA A 596 32.69 -13.50 -86.43
C ALA A 596 33.46 -13.65 -85.10
N LYS A 597 34.77 -13.84 -85.28
CA LYS A 597 35.88 -12.94 -84.86
C LYS A 597 36.11 -12.69 -83.37
N ALA A 598 37.23 -13.26 -82.91
CA ALA A 598 37.89 -13.08 -81.62
C ALA A 598 39.08 -12.12 -81.73
N GLU A 599 39.49 -11.52 -80.60
CA GLU A 599 40.87 -11.51 -80.05
C GLU A 599 40.90 -10.81 -78.65
N PRO A 600 41.96 -10.94 -77.81
CA PRO A 600 41.81 -11.58 -76.50
C PRO A 600 42.30 -10.77 -75.29
N ALA A 601 41.80 -11.14 -74.08
CA ALA A 601 42.39 -11.07 -72.72
C ALA A 601 43.01 -9.72 -72.23
N PRO A 602 43.44 -9.54 -70.96
CA PRO A 602 43.31 -10.35 -69.74
C PRO A 602 42.81 -9.54 -68.49
N ALA A 603 42.75 -10.22 -67.34
CA ALA A 603 42.83 -9.71 -65.96
C ALA A 603 41.75 -8.74 -65.40
N GLY A 604 41.19 -9.12 -64.24
CA GLY A 604 40.60 -8.18 -63.27
C GLY A 604 39.10 -8.35 -62.98
N ASN A 605 38.78 -8.34 -61.69
CA ASN A 605 37.47 -8.05 -61.07
C ASN A 605 36.33 -9.08 -61.18
N THR A 606 36.50 -10.17 -60.44
CA THR A 606 35.42 -10.87 -59.72
C THR A 606 34.87 -9.93 -58.65
N VAL A 607 33.60 -9.49 -58.78
CA VAL A 607 32.65 -9.00 -57.74
C VAL A 607 31.49 -8.21 -58.39
N GLY A 608 31.61 -7.72 -59.63
CA GLY A 608 30.54 -6.96 -60.32
C GLY A 608 29.61 -7.74 -61.28
N LYS A 609 29.90 -9.00 -61.63
CA LYS A 609 29.15 -9.80 -62.64
C LYS A 609 28.39 -11.01 -62.08
N TRP A 610 28.38 -11.19 -60.75
CA TRP A 610 27.78 -12.32 -60.05
C TRP A 610 26.24 -12.34 -60.07
N PHE A 611 25.55 -11.21 -60.31
CA PHE A 611 24.09 -11.13 -60.13
C PHE A 611 23.21 -11.14 -61.40
N GLY A 612 23.76 -11.02 -62.62
CA GLY A 612 22.93 -10.89 -63.84
C GLY A 612 22.77 -12.16 -64.68
N GLY A 613 23.76 -13.06 -64.67
CA GLY A 613 23.80 -14.25 -65.56
C GLY A 613 23.29 -15.55 -64.93
N LEU A 614 23.05 -15.56 -63.62
CA LEU A 614 22.57 -16.73 -62.88
C LEU A 614 21.07 -17.03 -63.08
N TRP A 615 20.30 -16.13 -63.69
CA TRP A 615 18.85 -16.28 -63.81
C TRP A 615 18.36 -16.76 -65.18
N ALA A 616 19.14 -16.59 -66.25
CA ALA A 616 18.72 -16.97 -67.60
C ALA A 616 19.04 -18.42 -67.97
N SER A 617 20.12 -19.00 -67.43
CA SER A 617 20.53 -20.39 -67.69
C SER A 617 19.83 -21.42 -66.80
N VAL A 618 19.15 -20.99 -65.74
CA VAL A 618 18.35 -21.87 -64.86
C VAL A 618 16.94 -22.10 -65.41
N ARG A 619 16.45 -21.27 -66.33
CA ARG A 619 15.07 -21.35 -66.85
C ARG A 619 14.90 -22.38 -67.98
N ASP A 620 15.87 -22.50 -68.87
CA ASP A 620 15.72 -23.31 -70.09
C ASP A 620 16.12 -24.79 -69.90
N GLU A 621 16.84 -25.14 -68.82
CA GLU A 621 17.05 -26.54 -68.40
C GLU A 621 15.92 -27.09 -67.50
N LEU A 622 15.06 -26.24 -66.93
CA LEU A 622 14.02 -26.65 -65.97
C LEU A 622 12.74 -27.20 -66.64
N MET A 623 12.54 -27.01 -67.96
CA MET A 623 11.29 -27.34 -68.64
C MET A 623 11.29 -28.66 -69.42
N GLN A 624 12.38 -29.44 -69.42
CA GLN A 624 12.43 -30.78 -70.05
C GLN A 624 12.42 -31.96 -69.07
N VAL A 625 12.29 -31.71 -67.76
CA VAL A 625 12.09 -32.76 -66.74
C VAL A 625 10.81 -32.50 -65.94
N ILE A 626 9.73 -32.20 -66.65
CA ILE A 626 8.38 -32.35 -66.13
C ILE A 626 7.81 -33.67 -66.65
N ARG A 627 8.12 -34.75 -65.92
CA ARG A 627 7.24 -35.91 -65.88
C ARG A 627 6.76 -36.05 -64.45
N ILE A 628 5.53 -35.59 -64.24
CA ILE A 628 4.81 -35.66 -62.98
C ILE A 628 4.60 -37.14 -62.63
N ARG A 629 5.42 -37.62 -61.70
CA ARG A 629 5.08 -38.70 -60.79
C ARG A 629 5.80 -38.37 -59.48
N ARG A 630 5.06 -37.86 -58.50
CA ARG A 630 5.60 -37.59 -57.16
C ARG A 630 6.08 -38.90 -56.57
N VAL A 631 7.40 -39.03 -56.47
CA VAL A 631 8.10 -40.02 -55.67
C VAL A 631 8.49 -39.29 -54.39
N ASP A 632 7.64 -39.37 -53.38
CA ASP A 632 7.94 -38.89 -52.02
C ASP A 632 8.42 -40.07 -51.17
N ASP A 633 9.46 -40.79 -51.61
CA ASP A 633 10.11 -41.80 -50.78
C ASP A 633 11.61 -41.94 -51.05
N ALA A 634 12.37 -41.05 -50.41
CA ALA A 634 13.81 -41.21 -50.17
C ALA A 634 14.14 -41.36 -48.67
N GLN A 635 13.13 -41.48 -47.79
CA GLN A 635 13.33 -41.71 -46.35
C GLN A 635 12.72 -43.03 -45.84
N ALA A 636 11.98 -43.78 -46.67
CA ALA A 636 11.46 -45.11 -46.29
C ALA A 636 12.49 -46.26 -46.42
N LEU A 637 13.76 -45.98 -46.75
CA LEU A 637 14.74 -47.00 -47.09
C LEU A 637 15.90 -47.19 -46.11
N LEU A 638 15.92 -46.51 -44.96
CA LEU A 638 16.85 -46.81 -43.87
C LEU A 638 16.16 -46.60 -42.50
N LEU A 639 15.17 -47.43 -42.21
CA LEU A 639 14.68 -47.58 -40.84
C LEU A 639 15.45 -48.75 -40.20
N THR A 640 16.61 -48.45 -39.61
CA THR A 640 17.18 -49.32 -38.58
C THR A 640 16.18 -49.43 -37.43
N GLY A 641 16.02 -50.60 -36.83
CA GLY A 641 14.90 -51.00 -35.95
C GLY A 641 14.56 -50.12 -34.72
N ASP A 642 15.25 -49.00 -34.53
CA ASP A 642 15.06 -48.02 -33.44
C ASP A 642 14.14 -46.83 -33.81
N GLN A 643 13.82 -46.63 -35.10
CA GLN A 643 13.11 -45.42 -35.56
C GLN A 643 11.56 -45.52 -35.57
N GLY A 644 10.99 -46.71 -35.33
CA GLY A 644 9.53 -46.89 -35.25
C GLY A 644 8.91 -46.26 -33.98
N TRP A 645 9.71 -46.15 -32.92
CA TRP A 645 9.30 -45.52 -31.66
C TRP A 645 9.10 -44.00 -31.84
N PHE A 646 10.06 -43.31 -32.48
CA PHE A 646 9.99 -41.85 -32.70
C PHE A 646 8.79 -41.43 -33.53
N LEU A 647 8.40 -42.24 -34.52
CA LEU A 647 7.22 -41.96 -35.35
C LEU A 647 5.92 -42.05 -34.53
N ARG A 648 5.78 -43.08 -33.70
CA ARG A 648 4.64 -43.22 -32.78
C ARG A 648 4.59 -42.05 -31.80
N GLU A 649 5.74 -41.67 -31.26
CA GLU A 649 5.85 -40.54 -30.33
C GLU A 649 5.50 -39.21 -31.00
N ASN A 650 5.88 -39.00 -32.27
CA ASN A 650 5.51 -37.80 -33.02
C ASN A 650 4.01 -37.72 -33.30
N VAL A 651 3.38 -38.85 -33.67
CA VAL A 651 1.92 -38.92 -33.86
C VAL A 651 1.19 -38.67 -32.54
N LYS A 652 1.66 -39.27 -31.44
CA LYS A 652 1.11 -38.99 -30.09
C LYS A 652 1.24 -37.52 -29.73
N LEU A 653 2.40 -36.91 -29.93
CA LEU A 653 2.62 -35.50 -29.66
C LEU A 653 1.63 -34.60 -30.43
N ARG A 654 1.38 -34.90 -31.72
CA ARG A 654 0.39 -34.17 -32.52
C ARG A 654 -1.03 -34.37 -31.99
N LEU A 655 -1.43 -35.59 -31.62
CA LEU A 655 -2.76 -35.81 -31.05
C LEU A 655 -2.93 -35.19 -29.66
N LEU A 656 -1.88 -35.16 -28.83
CA LEU A 656 -1.86 -34.46 -27.55
C LEU A 656 -2.00 -32.94 -27.74
N ASN A 657 -1.30 -32.37 -28.71
CA ASN A 657 -1.47 -30.96 -29.08
C ASN A 657 -2.87 -30.68 -29.63
N ALA A 658 -3.42 -31.56 -30.47
CA ALA A 658 -4.79 -31.45 -30.95
C ALA A 658 -5.80 -31.52 -29.79
N ARG A 659 -5.59 -32.40 -28.79
CA ARG A 659 -6.41 -32.45 -27.58
C ARG A 659 -6.32 -31.14 -26.79
N LEU A 660 -5.12 -30.62 -26.57
CA LEU A 660 -4.93 -29.34 -25.88
C LEU A 660 -5.61 -28.19 -26.64
N ALA A 661 -5.50 -28.18 -27.97
CA ALA A 661 -6.14 -27.21 -28.85
C ALA A 661 -7.68 -27.32 -28.80
N LEU A 662 -8.23 -28.53 -28.77
CA LEU A 662 -9.67 -28.76 -28.60
C LEU A 662 -10.17 -28.24 -27.24
N LEU A 663 -9.44 -28.53 -26.15
CA LEU A 663 -9.79 -28.07 -24.80
C LEU A 663 -9.65 -26.56 -24.64
N SER A 664 -8.68 -25.95 -25.33
CA SER A 664 -8.50 -24.49 -25.39
C SER A 664 -9.37 -23.81 -26.47
N ARG A 665 -10.26 -24.56 -27.14
CA ARG A 665 -11.16 -24.08 -28.22
C ARG A 665 -10.42 -23.38 -29.37
N ASN A 666 -9.17 -23.76 -29.61
CA ASN A 666 -8.34 -23.26 -30.69
C ASN A 666 -8.49 -24.12 -31.96
N GLU A 667 -9.60 -23.90 -32.67
CA GLU A 667 -10.00 -24.69 -33.84
C GLU A 667 -8.95 -24.75 -34.97
N PRO A 668 -8.26 -23.66 -35.35
CA PRO A 668 -7.23 -23.72 -36.39
C PRO A 668 -6.10 -24.67 -36.04
N VAL A 669 -5.62 -24.63 -34.79
CA VAL A 669 -4.54 -25.51 -34.32
C VAL A 669 -5.03 -26.94 -34.22
N PHE A 670 -6.24 -27.16 -33.69
CA PHE A 670 -6.86 -28.48 -33.61
C PHE A 670 -6.97 -29.15 -35.00
N ARG A 671 -7.50 -28.44 -36.00
CA ARG A 671 -7.62 -28.97 -37.36
C ARG A 671 -6.27 -29.29 -37.98
N ASN A 672 -5.28 -28.41 -37.80
CA ASN A 672 -3.95 -28.59 -38.38
C ASN A 672 -3.22 -29.80 -37.79
N ASP A 673 -3.22 -29.94 -36.46
CA ASP A 673 -2.55 -31.06 -35.79
C ASP A 673 -3.29 -32.39 -36.02
N LEU A 674 -4.63 -32.38 -36.08
CA LEU A 674 -5.42 -33.56 -36.42
C LEU A 674 -5.18 -34.01 -37.87
N ALA A 675 -5.12 -33.07 -38.81
CA ALA A 675 -4.81 -33.37 -40.21
C ALA A 675 -3.38 -33.90 -40.38
N ALA A 676 -2.40 -33.33 -39.65
CA ALA A 676 -1.02 -33.80 -39.64
C ALA A 676 -0.91 -35.23 -39.08
N ALA A 677 -1.63 -35.54 -38.00
CA ALA A 677 -1.68 -36.88 -37.42
C ALA A 677 -2.33 -37.90 -38.38
N GLN A 678 -3.46 -37.55 -39.01
CA GLN A 678 -4.11 -38.38 -40.03
C GLN A 678 -3.18 -38.64 -41.23
N ALA A 679 -2.44 -37.63 -41.69
CA ALA A 679 -1.49 -37.75 -42.79
C ALA A 679 -0.31 -38.67 -42.44
N MET A 680 0.24 -38.58 -41.22
CA MET A 680 1.31 -39.48 -40.76
C MET A 680 0.82 -40.93 -40.62
N LEU A 681 -0.38 -41.14 -40.08
CA LEU A 681 -1.02 -42.45 -40.01
C LEU A 681 -1.22 -43.05 -41.42
N GLY A 682 -1.66 -42.24 -42.39
CA GLY A 682 -1.84 -42.69 -43.76
C GLY A 682 -0.54 -42.99 -44.52
N ARG A 683 0.57 -42.32 -44.17
CA ARG A 683 1.85 -42.44 -44.88
C ARG A 683 2.75 -43.56 -44.35
N TYR A 684 2.76 -43.81 -43.04
CA TYR A 684 3.76 -44.68 -42.41
C TYR A 684 3.18 -45.95 -41.73
N PHE A 685 1.87 -46.02 -41.50
CA PHE A 685 1.21 -47.17 -40.87
C PHE A 685 0.42 -47.98 -41.90
N ASP A 686 0.22 -49.28 -41.63
CA ASP A 686 -0.49 -50.15 -42.57
C ASP A 686 -2.00 -49.88 -42.57
N THR A 687 -2.45 -49.12 -43.57
CA THR A 687 -3.85 -48.74 -43.77
C THR A 687 -4.77 -49.90 -44.17
N LYS A 688 -4.22 -51.09 -44.47
CA LYS A 688 -5.03 -52.31 -44.66
C LYS A 688 -5.42 -52.97 -43.33
N SER A 689 -4.73 -52.65 -42.24
CA SER A 689 -5.05 -53.15 -40.92
C SER A 689 -6.35 -52.55 -40.37
N ARG A 690 -7.22 -53.41 -39.83
CA ARG A 690 -8.46 -52.99 -39.16
C ARG A 690 -8.21 -52.01 -38.02
N ARG A 691 -7.07 -52.10 -37.32
CA ARG A 691 -6.72 -51.22 -36.19
C ARG A 691 -6.43 -49.79 -36.64
N VAL A 692 -5.68 -49.61 -37.74
CA VAL A 692 -5.37 -48.28 -38.30
C VAL A 692 -6.63 -47.62 -38.85
N GLN A 693 -7.53 -48.40 -39.48
CA GLN A 693 -8.81 -47.90 -39.96
C GLN A 693 -9.75 -47.48 -38.81
N ALA A 694 -9.75 -48.21 -37.70
CA ALA A 694 -10.51 -47.83 -36.50
C ALA A 694 -10.00 -46.50 -35.92
N ALA A 695 -8.68 -46.35 -35.76
CA ALA A 695 -8.06 -45.11 -35.28
C ALA A 695 -8.38 -43.91 -36.19
N LEU A 696 -8.25 -44.06 -37.51
CA LEU A 696 -8.62 -43.00 -38.47
C LEU A 696 -10.11 -42.65 -38.41
N THR A 697 -10.98 -43.62 -38.12
CA THR A 697 -12.42 -43.39 -37.96
C THR A 697 -12.71 -42.60 -36.69
N LEU A 698 -12.05 -42.93 -35.57
CA LEU A 698 -12.15 -42.17 -34.32
C LEU A 698 -11.70 -40.71 -34.50
N LEU A 699 -10.59 -40.48 -35.20
CA LEU A 699 -10.10 -39.13 -35.49
C LEU A 699 -11.09 -38.33 -36.35
N LYS A 700 -11.73 -38.96 -37.35
CA LYS A 700 -12.79 -38.31 -38.16
C LYS A 700 -14.03 -37.99 -37.32
N GLN A 701 -14.43 -38.89 -36.42
CA GLN A 701 -15.56 -38.66 -35.52
C GLN A 701 -15.28 -37.56 -34.48
N ALA A 702 -14.04 -37.44 -34.02
CA ALA A 702 -13.60 -36.34 -33.16
C ALA A 702 -13.62 -35.00 -33.92
N GLN A 703 -13.19 -34.99 -35.18
CA GLN A 703 -13.25 -33.81 -36.05
C GLN A 703 -14.69 -33.31 -36.27
N ALA A 704 -15.63 -34.22 -36.50
CA ALA A 704 -17.03 -33.89 -36.74
C ALA A 704 -17.74 -33.31 -35.49
N GLY A 705 -17.33 -33.74 -34.29
CA GLY A 705 -17.88 -33.24 -33.02
C GLY A 705 -17.41 -31.83 -32.63
N ALA A 706 -16.34 -31.33 -33.25
CA ALA A 706 -15.72 -30.04 -32.93
C ALA A 706 -16.19 -28.86 -33.82
N VAL A 707 -17.06 -29.09 -34.81
CA VAL A 707 -17.50 -28.05 -35.75
C VAL A 707 -18.47 -27.07 -35.08
N THR A 708 -18.06 -25.80 -34.92
CA THR A 708 -18.86 -24.76 -34.27
C THR A 708 -19.84 -24.02 -35.19
N VAL A 709 -21.06 -23.83 -34.68
CA VAL A 709 -22.12 -22.90 -35.13
C VAL A 709 -21.65 -21.44 -34.90
N GLN A 710 -22.08 -20.50 -35.76
CA GLN A 710 -21.77 -19.06 -35.63
C GLN A 710 -22.14 -18.52 -34.24
N LEU A 711 -21.18 -17.86 -33.57
CA LEU A 711 -21.37 -17.31 -32.23
C LEU A 711 -22.34 -16.11 -32.24
N PRO A 712 -23.34 -16.05 -31.33
CA PRO A 712 -24.23 -14.91 -31.19
C PRO A 712 -23.49 -13.68 -30.63
N THR A 713 -23.98 -12.47 -30.94
CA THR A 713 -23.40 -11.19 -30.48
C THR A 713 -24.22 -10.57 -29.34
N MET A 714 -23.58 -9.74 -28.51
CA MET A 714 -24.18 -9.00 -27.37
C MET A 714 -24.62 -7.56 -27.74
N ALA A 715 -25.05 -7.33 -28.98
CA ALA A 715 -25.26 -5.97 -29.47
C ALA A 715 -26.44 -5.25 -28.77
N GLU A 716 -27.48 -5.98 -28.33
CA GLU A 716 -28.66 -5.36 -27.74
C GLU A 716 -28.44 -4.90 -26.30
N SER A 717 -27.80 -5.72 -25.45
CA SER A 717 -27.46 -5.35 -24.08
C SER A 717 -26.48 -4.17 -24.01
N LEU A 718 -25.44 -4.17 -24.85
CA LEU A 718 -24.49 -3.06 -24.93
C LEU A 718 -25.13 -1.78 -25.48
N GLY A 719 -26.02 -1.89 -26.48
CA GLY A 719 -26.76 -0.74 -27.02
C GLY A 719 -27.72 -0.13 -26.01
N ALA A 720 -28.45 -0.96 -25.25
CA ALA A 720 -29.36 -0.49 -24.21
C ALA A 720 -28.62 0.22 -23.05
N LEU A 721 -27.42 -0.27 -22.70
CA LEU A 721 -26.58 0.38 -21.69
C LEU A 721 -26.05 1.74 -22.17
N GLN A 722 -25.68 1.86 -23.45
CA GLN A 722 -25.26 3.15 -24.02
C GLN A 722 -26.40 4.18 -24.08
N ALA A 723 -27.64 3.74 -24.29
CA ALA A 723 -28.81 4.60 -24.24
C ALA A 723 -29.06 5.14 -22.82
N LEU A 724 -28.95 4.28 -21.80
CA LEU A 724 -29.14 4.64 -20.39
C LEU A 724 -28.12 5.68 -19.88
N LYS A 725 -26.93 5.75 -20.48
CA LYS A 725 -25.89 6.72 -20.12
C LYS A 725 -26.08 8.11 -20.76
N LYS A 726 -26.90 8.20 -21.81
CA LYS A 726 -27.15 9.45 -22.55
C LYS A 726 -28.33 10.24 -21.98
N GLU A 727 -29.25 9.57 -21.30
CA GLU A 727 -30.29 10.16 -20.46
C GLU A 727 -29.70 10.56 -19.10
#